data_AF-A0A212UBK7-F1
#
_entry.id   AF-A0A212UBK7-F1
#
_cell.length_a   1.000
_cell.length_b   1.000
_cell.length_c   1.000
_cell.angle_alpha   90.00
_cell.angle_beta   90.00
_cell.angle_gamma   90.00
#
_symmetry.space_group_name_H-M   'P 1'
#
loop_
_entity.id
_entity.type
_entity.pdbx_description
1 polymer ?
#
loop_
_entity_poly.entity_id
_entity_poly.type
_entity_poly.pdbx_seq_one_letter_code
_entity_poly.pdbx_strand_id
1 'polypeptide(L)'
;MFKKTLISLAVASSVGLTGCFDSGETGANANPTPSYIDKENELDQYLATFEGKVWPVFDPIAGLVPIPSDLNYGPNGDGTYTVPDSTPPVTTALNSLSGVSTIAPIDIRMSGSIDDNIAGPGEPGQNVFLIELDYASQSPLQALSATESPNPGVFTDFVVTKKTLFDPDLDKVTDFIRILPTSPLKPGKRYIVAILDEVTANGEPIVSSPSYTTIDSGDDSPEGYTLDPGVDSVRSLIDGLWEPVAAGTINGYRNVVGGDPITEGNIALSYSFTTSNDEQVLKYIANPKYWLGDQVLSAARLGITKKITGAARHFAYLNDPENNDGLSPADWDLNDDGIVDSTDFDVNQDGSLTPADFIIADRNGDSVVDATDFNIALAPGSSQGFGYVDLKAAVDGTPISVALDNSALEGCDSETYTVPVPNVGNVPVPDQSLCVGSIFSGALASEGITLPQPESAGSEGISISFQDQNVEDAEEVSAVLGSFAGGNVNVTQGSIALPYYLGVPGTNTASAADTIKNSSWKADSALAANLNNFLDGAGFDLTLPQGTGASEVVNSFYPFPEKNSDVEVPMLVMYPKLIDADQDGTPETPFNPQQQNGPEIPVVIYQHGITTDRSAALTFGSALAAKGIAVIAIDQPLHGVDGTVIATDDPVNEPTDSMTGWALLLLSNVESTNGLDAGTLTTSGLPGALVQSALANEPEAFLAAVESIVRPISDDLADGLTAQAPVLLRTVRLSGSTVAGLPPVYTQPGVNPEGATERHFGYGSDQCSVVTAMDFTPANYSSDDARPASGDLFINLENFINNRDLLRQGSVDLMTLRASIGDIAPGFDESNVYFVGHSLGTLNGGAFVGATNVSNREDLAIKAANLLTPVAGTVRMLENSPAFAPTILAGIKAGNPGLTQEVSSLQTFFNVLQATLDTVDPINFADELSANVLFSQIEGDQVVINDGADTLSGDFSDTVCGAEISVTLNGSVSPLSGSAPLAQVADASTLDANNTPADLSAFVRFQGGNHSTPVLPADTTQQAVFGQMVAQTLSLIQSGGTTASVVTNSPDTSGSVITD
;
A
#
# COMPACT_ATOMS: atom_id res chain seq x y z
N MET A 1 -7.20 -39.45 7.47
CA MET A 1 -7.50 -39.31 6.02
C MET A 1 -7.55 -37.83 5.58
N PHE A 2 -6.82 -36.93 6.26
CA PHE A 2 -6.87 -35.46 6.06
C PHE A 2 -5.48 -34.86 5.71
N LYS A 3 -4.60 -35.61 5.03
CA LYS A 3 -3.16 -35.28 4.96
C LYS A 3 -2.49 -35.46 3.57
N LYS A 4 -3.22 -35.34 2.45
CA LYS A 4 -2.63 -35.57 1.11
C LYS A 4 -2.70 -34.40 0.13
N THR A 5 -3.49 -33.37 0.41
CA THR A 5 -3.85 -32.34 -0.57
C THR A 5 -3.01 -31.05 -0.49
N LEU A 6 -2.34 -30.77 0.63
CA LEU A 6 -1.60 -29.50 0.79
C LEU A 6 -0.19 -29.53 0.17
N ILE A 7 0.54 -30.63 0.36
CA ILE A 7 1.95 -30.71 -0.04
C ILE A 7 2.12 -31.06 -1.54
N SER A 8 1.15 -31.77 -2.14
CA SER A 8 1.21 -32.17 -3.55
C SER A 8 0.82 -31.05 -4.54
N LEU A 9 0.33 -29.90 -4.05
CA LEU A 9 -0.25 -28.84 -4.89
C LEU A 9 0.40 -27.45 -4.72
N ALA A 10 1.09 -27.18 -3.60
CA ALA A 10 1.80 -25.91 -3.37
C ALA A 10 3.06 -25.70 -4.26
N VAL A 11 3.36 -26.70 -5.08
CA VAL A 11 4.61 -26.91 -5.82
C VAL A 11 4.33 -26.89 -7.33
N ALA A 12 3.14 -26.48 -7.76
CA ALA A 12 2.84 -26.33 -9.19
C ALA A 12 3.68 -25.22 -9.87
N SER A 13 4.21 -24.25 -9.11
CA SER A 13 5.20 -23.27 -9.62
C SER A 13 6.64 -23.81 -9.69
N SER A 14 6.89 -25.01 -9.18
CA SER A 14 8.19 -25.71 -9.15
C SER A 14 8.20 -27.00 -9.95
N VAL A 15 7.28 -27.15 -10.93
CA VAL A 15 7.33 -28.24 -11.93
C VAL A 15 8.51 -27.98 -12.89
N GLY A 16 9.72 -28.18 -12.39
CA GLY A 16 11.00 -28.10 -13.11
C GLY A 16 12.07 -29.05 -12.53
N LEU A 17 11.82 -29.62 -11.35
CA LEU A 17 12.63 -30.68 -10.72
C LEU A 17 11.99 -32.07 -10.85
N THR A 18 10.96 -32.24 -11.69
CA THR A 18 10.20 -33.50 -11.86
C THR A 18 10.95 -34.63 -12.59
N GLY A 19 12.28 -34.55 -12.67
CA GLY A 19 13.12 -35.57 -13.28
C GLY A 19 13.27 -36.87 -12.47
N CYS A 20 12.77 -36.91 -11.23
CA CYS A 20 12.82 -38.10 -10.38
C CYS A 20 11.55 -38.98 -10.46
N PHE A 21 10.65 -38.74 -11.42
CA PHE A 21 9.47 -39.59 -11.63
C PHE A 21 9.74 -40.63 -12.70
N ASP A 22 10.20 -41.79 -12.23
CA ASP A 22 10.37 -42.99 -13.06
C ASP A 22 9.07 -43.31 -13.82
N SER A 23 9.22 -43.51 -15.12
CA SER A 23 8.15 -43.69 -16.12
C SER A 23 7.09 -44.72 -15.73
N GLY A 24 5.94 -44.23 -15.25
CA GLY A 24 4.74 -45.05 -15.05
C GLY A 24 3.95 -45.17 -16.35
N GLU A 25 4.36 -46.06 -17.26
CA GLU A 25 3.53 -46.42 -18.41
C GLU A 25 2.12 -46.82 -17.97
N THR A 26 1.13 -46.42 -18.78
CA THR A 26 -0.29 -46.74 -18.61
C THR A 26 -0.50 -48.23 -18.32
N GLY A 27 -0.92 -48.55 -17.10
CA GLY A 27 -1.50 -49.85 -16.78
C GLY A 27 -0.64 -50.83 -15.99
N ALA A 28 0.00 -50.40 -14.90
CA ALA A 28 0.36 -51.29 -13.80
C ALA A 28 0.31 -50.57 -12.45
N ASN A 29 -0.83 -50.68 -11.74
CA ASN A 29 -0.88 -50.43 -10.29
C ASN A 29 -0.07 -51.52 -9.58
N ALA A 30 1.26 -51.44 -9.63
CA ALA A 30 2.12 -52.08 -8.65
C ALA A 30 2.04 -51.21 -7.38
N ASN A 31 0.93 -51.36 -6.65
CA ASN A 31 0.76 -50.81 -5.31
C ASN A 31 1.88 -51.43 -4.46
N PRO A 32 2.99 -50.71 -4.15
CA PRO A 32 3.98 -51.28 -3.25
C PRO A 32 3.25 -51.37 -1.92
N THR A 33 2.97 -52.58 -1.46
CA THR A 33 2.54 -52.78 -0.08
C THR A 33 3.63 -52.16 0.79
N PRO A 34 3.36 -51.08 1.55
CA PRO A 34 4.37 -50.50 2.40
C PRO A 34 4.77 -51.61 3.38
N SER A 35 6.03 -52.04 3.37
CA SER A 35 6.53 -52.83 4.48
C SER A 35 6.62 -51.88 5.67
N TYR A 36 5.54 -51.81 6.45
CA TYR A 36 5.61 -51.32 7.82
C TYR A 36 6.46 -52.33 8.60
N ILE A 37 7.79 -52.14 8.58
CA ILE A 37 8.67 -52.51 9.68
C ILE A 37 8.14 -51.75 10.91
N ASP A 38 8.28 -52.26 12.14
CA ASP A 38 7.67 -51.74 13.38
C ASP A 38 7.96 -50.22 13.64
N LYS A 39 7.24 -49.32 12.94
CA LYS A 39 7.57 -47.88 12.82
C LYS A 39 7.37 -47.07 14.10
N GLU A 40 6.56 -47.52 15.06
CA GLU A 40 6.34 -46.76 16.31
C GLU A 40 7.61 -46.72 17.18
N ASN A 41 8.31 -47.86 17.33
CA ASN A 41 9.54 -47.91 18.14
C ASN A 41 10.72 -47.17 17.48
N GLU A 42 10.78 -47.11 16.15
CA GLU A 42 11.81 -46.39 15.40
C GLU A 42 11.57 -44.89 15.38
N LEU A 43 10.30 -44.45 15.26
CA LEU A 43 9.94 -43.04 15.38
C LEU A 43 10.17 -42.51 16.80
N ASP A 44 9.79 -43.26 17.83
CA ASP A 44 10.04 -42.88 19.23
C ASP A 44 11.54 -42.78 19.52
N GLN A 45 12.36 -43.68 18.95
CA GLN A 45 13.82 -43.61 19.06
C GLN A 45 14.41 -42.43 18.29
N TYR A 46 13.89 -42.13 17.09
CA TYR A 46 14.29 -40.95 16.31
C TYR A 46 13.95 -39.65 17.04
N LEU A 47 12.71 -39.49 17.51
CA LEU A 47 12.29 -38.33 18.27
C LEU A 47 13.04 -38.19 19.60
N ALA A 48 13.44 -39.30 20.24
CA ALA A 48 14.30 -39.26 21.42
C ALA A 48 15.69 -38.66 21.15
N THR A 49 16.19 -38.65 19.91
CA THR A 49 17.46 -37.97 19.57
C THR A 49 17.37 -36.44 19.65
N PHE A 50 16.15 -35.90 19.72
CA PHE A 50 15.85 -34.47 19.90
C PHE A 50 15.49 -34.13 21.35
N GLU A 51 15.47 -35.10 22.26
CA GLU A 51 15.16 -34.84 23.67
C GLU A 51 16.21 -33.88 24.28
N GLY A 52 15.73 -32.76 24.83
CA GLY A 52 16.58 -31.72 25.41
C GLY A 52 17.25 -30.77 24.42
N LYS A 53 17.01 -30.92 23.11
CA LYS A 53 17.50 -30.00 22.07
C LYS A 53 16.45 -28.95 21.72
N VAL A 54 16.88 -27.86 21.10
CA VAL A 54 16.03 -26.77 20.59
C VAL A 54 16.27 -26.61 19.09
N TRP A 55 15.22 -26.33 18.32
CA TRP A 55 15.26 -26.20 16.87
C TRP A 55 14.28 -25.14 16.36
N PRO A 56 14.54 -24.52 15.19
CA PRO A 56 13.53 -23.75 14.47
C PRO A 56 12.38 -24.67 14.02
N VAL A 57 11.13 -24.27 14.25
CA VAL A 57 9.96 -25.08 13.89
C VAL A 57 9.73 -25.00 12.38
N PHE A 58 9.89 -26.14 11.72
CA PHE A 58 9.58 -26.34 10.31
C PHE A 58 9.05 -27.76 10.13
N ASP A 59 7.77 -27.90 9.82
CA ASP A 59 7.12 -29.19 9.53
C ASP A 59 6.06 -28.97 8.42
N PRO A 60 6.47 -29.04 7.14
CA PRO A 60 5.56 -28.89 6.00
C PRO A 60 4.53 -30.02 5.94
N ILE A 61 4.77 -31.16 6.59
CA ILE A 61 3.84 -32.28 6.67
C ILE A 61 2.67 -31.97 7.61
N ALA A 62 2.95 -31.25 8.70
CA ALA A 62 1.96 -30.74 9.64
C ALA A 62 1.40 -29.36 9.23
N GLY A 63 1.95 -28.71 8.21
CA GLY A 63 1.60 -27.34 7.83
C GLY A 63 2.17 -26.27 8.78
N LEU A 64 3.14 -26.64 9.61
CA LEU A 64 3.84 -25.73 10.52
C LEU A 64 5.09 -25.17 9.83
N VAL A 65 4.88 -24.26 8.88
CA VAL A 65 5.94 -23.52 8.19
C VAL A 65 5.87 -22.05 8.60
N PRO A 66 6.98 -21.29 8.50
CA PRO A 66 6.93 -19.84 8.68
C PRO A 66 5.86 -19.22 7.78
N ILE A 67 5.04 -18.33 8.34
CA ILE A 67 3.99 -17.64 7.58
C ILE A 67 4.39 -16.17 7.40
N PRO A 68 4.51 -15.70 6.15
CA PRO A 68 4.30 -16.44 4.89
C PRO A 68 5.60 -17.09 4.38
N SER A 69 5.46 -18.13 3.56
CA SER A 69 6.53 -18.87 2.88
C SER A 69 6.14 -19.13 1.42
N ASP A 70 7.13 -19.34 0.54
CA ASP A 70 6.87 -19.79 -0.84
C ASP A 70 6.09 -21.12 -0.89
N LEU A 71 6.17 -21.94 0.17
CA LEU A 71 5.38 -23.16 0.30
C LEU A 71 3.87 -22.90 0.48
N ASN A 72 3.45 -21.64 0.61
CA ASN A 72 2.04 -21.26 0.67
C ASN A 72 1.46 -20.91 -0.70
N TYR A 73 2.25 -20.86 -1.79
CA TYR A 73 1.74 -20.51 -3.12
C TYR A 73 0.72 -21.52 -3.65
N GLY A 74 -0.32 -20.99 -4.29
CA GLY A 74 -1.36 -21.77 -4.94
C GLY A 74 -0.97 -22.23 -6.34
N PRO A 75 -1.74 -23.16 -6.94
CA PRO A 75 -1.47 -23.67 -8.27
C PRO A 75 -1.90 -22.72 -9.40
N ASN A 76 -2.47 -21.56 -9.07
CA ASN A 76 -3.10 -20.68 -10.03
C ASN A 76 -2.10 -20.01 -10.98
N GLY A 77 -0.83 -19.85 -10.57
CA GLY A 77 0.23 -19.31 -11.43
C GLY A 77 0.36 -17.78 -11.42
N ASP A 78 -0.55 -17.06 -10.76
CA ASP A 78 -0.51 -15.60 -10.54
C ASP A 78 0.21 -15.19 -9.24
N GLY A 79 0.85 -16.15 -8.57
CA GLY A 79 1.50 -15.94 -7.29
C GLY A 79 0.53 -15.83 -6.12
N THR A 80 -0.77 -16.06 -6.25
CA THR A 80 -1.67 -16.03 -5.09
C THR A 80 -1.44 -17.21 -4.16
N TYR A 81 -1.40 -16.98 -2.83
CA TYR A 81 -1.32 -18.08 -1.86
C TYR A 81 -2.58 -18.95 -1.84
N THR A 82 -2.43 -20.21 -1.42
CA THR A 82 -3.55 -21.12 -1.16
C THR A 82 -3.31 -21.86 0.15
N VAL A 83 -3.96 -21.37 1.20
CA VAL A 83 -3.95 -21.94 2.55
C VAL A 83 -5.37 -22.33 2.97
N PRO A 84 -5.56 -23.35 3.82
CA PRO A 84 -6.87 -23.65 4.38
C PRO A 84 -7.42 -22.44 5.14
N ASP A 85 -8.64 -22.04 4.84
CA ASP A 85 -9.25 -20.90 5.52
C ASP A 85 -9.81 -21.30 6.90
N SER A 86 -8.91 -21.49 7.88
CA SER A 86 -9.23 -21.97 9.23
C SER A 86 -9.15 -20.90 10.31
N THR A 87 -8.52 -19.77 10.03
CA THR A 87 -8.28 -18.69 10.99
C THR A 87 -8.55 -17.32 10.34
N PRO A 88 -9.79 -17.07 9.90
CA PRO A 88 -10.18 -15.76 9.38
C PRO A 88 -10.02 -14.68 10.47
N PRO A 89 -9.66 -13.44 10.10
CA PRO A 89 -9.45 -12.94 8.74
C PRO A 89 -8.09 -13.28 8.12
N VAL A 90 -7.15 -13.83 8.91
CA VAL A 90 -5.75 -14.03 8.49
C VAL A 90 -5.63 -14.97 7.30
N THR A 91 -6.23 -16.16 7.38
CA THR A 91 -6.15 -17.14 6.29
C THR A 91 -6.96 -16.74 5.06
N THR A 92 -8.06 -16.00 5.24
CA THR A 92 -8.82 -15.41 4.13
C THR A 92 -7.98 -14.37 3.39
N ALA A 93 -7.27 -13.51 4.12
CA ALA A 93 -6.40 -12.50 3.55
C ALA A 93 -5.23 -13.13 2.80
N LEU A 94 -4.54 -14.11 3.39
CA LEU A 94 -3.44 -14.84 2.74
C LEU A 94 -3.87 -15.36 1.36
N ASN A 95 -5.06 -15.95 1.23
CA ASN A 95 -5.61 -16.43 -0.05
C ASN A 95 -5.90 -15.33 -1.09
N SER A 96 -5.62 -14.07 -0.77
CA SER A 96 -5.76 -12.90 -1.64
C SER A 96 -4.47 -12.07 -1.75
N LEU A 97 -3.35 -12.61 -1.26
CA LEU A 97 -2.02 -12.00 -1.36
C LEU A 97 -1.15 -12.74 -2.37
N SER A 98 -0.31 -11.99 -3.09
CA SER A 98 0.63 -12.49 -4.10
C SER A 98 2.07 -12.68 -3.59
N GLY A 99 2.30 -12.47 -2.28
CA GLY A 99 3.62 -12.56 -1.66
C GLY A 99 3.64 -12.06 -0.22
N VAL A 100 4.83 -12.01 0.36
CA VAL A 100 5.10 -11.51 1.72
C VAL A 100 5.17 -9.98 1.71
N SER A 101 4.89 -9.39 2.86
CA SER A 101 5.15 -7.97 3.09
C SER A 101 6.61 -7.60 2.84
N THR A 102 6.84 -6.41 2.30
CA THR A 102 8.17 -5.81 2.15
C THR A 102 8.69 -5.22 3.47
N ILE A 103 7.81 -4.95 4.44
CA ILE A 103 8.17 -4.24 5.68
C ILE A 103 7.80 -4.98 6.97
N ALA A 104 6.93 -5.99 6.92
CA ALA A 104 6.52 -6.70 8.12
C ALA A 104 7.67 -7.54 8.71
N PRO A 105 7.76 -7.67 10.05
CA PRO A 105 8.71 -8.59 10.68
C PRO A 105 8.51 -10.04 10.23
N ILE A 106 9.62 -10.77 10.13
CA ILE A 106 9.61 -12.22 9.87
C ILE A 106 9.92 -12.93 11.18
N ASP A 107 8.95 -13.68 11.70
CA ASP A 107 9.05 -14.39 12.97
C ASP A 107 9.30 -15.88 12.75
N ILE A 108 10.48 -16.36 13.14
CA ILE A 108 10.85 -17.77 13.10
C ILE A 108 10.63 -18.40 14.47
N ARG A 109 9.61 -19.26 14.55
CA ARG A 109 9.22 -19.96 15.76
C ARG A 109 10.29 -20.97 16.20
N MET A 110 10.66 -20.98 17.48
CA MET A 110 11.56 -22.00 18.04
C MET A 110 10.79 -23.05 18.85
N SER A 111 11.31 -24.28 18.93
CA SER A 111 10.73 -25.37 19.71
C SER A 111 10.94 -25.20 21.22
N GLY A 112 11.77 -24.25 21.65
CA GLY A 112 12.11 -23.97 23.03
C GLY A 112 12.83 -22.63 23.16
N SER A 113 13.35 -22.34 24.35
CA SER A 113 14.08 -21.09 24.60
C SER A 113 15.50 -21.13 24.04
N ILE A 114 15.97 -19.99 23.56
CA ILE A 114 17.33 -19.79 23.02
C ILE A 114 18.10 -18.75 23.84
N ASP A 115 19.43 -18.83 23.78
CA ASP A 115 20.35 -17.90 24.42
C ASP A 115 20.36 -16.55 23.68
N ASP A 116 20.91 -15.49 24.30
CA ASP A 116 20.97 -14.14 23.72
C ASP A 116 22.12 -13.95 22.70
N ASN A 117 22.44 -14.99 21.92
CA ASN A 117 23.56 -15.00 20.97
C ASN A 117 23.12 -14.97 19.50
N ILE A 118 21.87 -14.60 19.21
CA ILE A 118 21.43 -14.30 17.85
C ILE A 118 22.13 -13.03 17.36
N ALA A 119 22.64 -13.08 16.13
CA ALA A 119 23.41 -11.99 15.56
C ALA A 119 23.03 -11.77 14.09
N GLY A 120 22.67 -10.53 13.77
CA GLY A 120 22.33 -10.06 12.43
C GLY A 120 23.49 -9.38 11.69
N PRO A 121 23.20 -8.67 10.58
CA PRO A 121 24.18 -7.93 9.81
C PRO A 121 25.02 -6.97 10.64
N GLY A 122 26.34 -6.98 10.42
CA GLY A 122 27.28 -6.10 11.11
C GLY A 122 27.63 -6.51 12.55
N GLU A 123 26.98 -7.52 13.12
CA GLU A 123 27.27 -8.01 14.47
C GLU A 123 28.36 -9.11 14.45
N PRO A 124 29.25 -9.15 15.46
CA PRO A 124 30.24 -10.22 15.57
C PRO A 124 29.57 -11.59 15.70
N GLY A 125 29.94 -12.53 14.84
CA GLY A 125 29.37 -13.89 14.86
C GLY A 125 27.97 -13.98 14.26
N GLN A 126 27.65 -13.14 13.26
CA GLN A 126 26.41 -13.22 12.49
C GLN A 126 26.05 -14.67 12.14
N ASN A 127 24.88 -15.08 12.63
CA ASN A 127 24.34 -16.44 12.53
C ASN A 127 22.90 -16.49 12.00
N VAL A 128 22.32 -15.33 11.69
CA VAL A 128 21.06 -15.18 10.96
C VAL A 128 21.31 -14.38 9.69
N PHE A 129 20.90 -14.93 8.55
CA PHE A 129 21.12 -14.35 7.23
C PHE A 129 19.81 -14.26 6.45
N LEU A 130 19.69 -13.17 5.70
CA LEU A 130 18.70 -13.01 4.64
C LEU A 130 19.45 -12.86 3.31
N ILE A 131 19.12 -13.71 2.34
CA ILE A 131 19.83 -13.80 1.07
C ILE A 131 18.85 -13.46 -0.04
N GLU A 132 19.06 -12.32 -0.70
CA GLU A 132 18.30 -11.89 -1.88
C GLU A 132 18.71 -12.73 -3.10
N LEU A 133 17.73 -13.18 -3.89
CA LEU A 133 17.97 -13.93 -5.11
C LEU A 133 17.58 -13.12 -6.35
N ASP A 134 18.55 -12.94 -7.24
CA ASP A 134 18.34 -12.38 -8.56
C ASP A 134 18.20 -13.47 -9.61
N TYR A 135 17.23 -13.31 -10.49
CA TYR A 135 17.02 -14.16 -11.66
C TYR A 135 17.20 -13.31 -12.93
N ALA A 136 17.88 -13.85 -13.93
CA ALA A 136 18.03 -13.24 -15.25
C ALA A 136 16.68 -13.01 -15.94
N SER A 137 15.71 -13.91 -15.76
CA SER A 137 14.34 -13.72 -16.25
C SER A 137 13.64 -12.53 -15.60
N GLN A 138 14.07 -12.15 -14.39
CA GLN A 138 13.39 -11.22 -13.49
C GLN A 138 12.01 -11.72 -13.01
N SER A 139 11.75 -13.02 -13.12
CA SER A 139 10.45 -13.64 -12.81
C SER A 139 10.59 -14.68 -11.68
N PRO A 140 10.84 -14.29 -10.42
CA PRO A 140 11.13 -15.26 -9.34
C PRO A 140 10.03 -16.30 -9.10
N LEU A 141 8.76 -15.95 -9.36
CA LEU A 141 7.63 -16.89 -9.30
C LEU A 141 7.74 -18.05 -10.31
N GLN A 142 8.34 -17.80 -11.47
CA GLN A 142 8.42 -18.74 -12.59
C GLN A 142 9.86 -19.23 -12.86
N ALA A 143 10.85 -18.62 -12.22
CA ALA A 143 12.25 -18.97 -12.39
C ALA A 143 12.55 -20.42 -11.95
N LEU A 144 11.86 -20.93 -10.92
CA LEU A 144 12.03 -22.31 -10.45
C LEU A 144 11.50 -23.34 -11.45
N SER A 145 10.32 -23.12 -12.02
CA SER A 145 9.80 -23.98 -13.10
C SER A 145 10.63 -23.85 -14.38
N ALA A 146 11.25 -22.69 -14.62
CA ALA A 146 12.25 -22.51 -15.68
C ALA A 146 13.64 -23.07 -15.34
N THR A 147 13.82 -23.60 -14.12
CA THR A 147 15.07 -24.23 -13.63
C THR A 147 16.26 -23.29 -13.67
N GLU A 148 15.97 -22.03 -13.45
CA GLU A 148 16.90 -20.93 -13.52
C GLU A 148 17.78 -20.87 -12.28
N SER A 149 19.10 -20.79 -12.48
CA SER A 149 20.04 -20.58 -11.37
C SER A 149 20.02 -19.11 -10.92
N PRO A 150 19.77 -18.81 -9.63
CA PRO A 150 19.80 -17.44 -9.14
C PRO A 150 21.24 -16.93 -8.94
N ASN A 151 21.40 -15.61 -8.94
CA ASN A 151 22.55 -14.93 -8.35
C ASN A 151 22.20 -14.45 -6.93
N PRO A 152 22.83 -15.01 -5.90
CA PRO A 152 22.53 -14.64 -4.52
C PRO A 152 23.34 -13.44 -4.04
N GLY A 153 22.72 -12.61 -3.19
CA GLY A 153 23.36 -11.52 -2.46
C GLY A 153 22.94 -11.50 -1.01
N VAL A 154 23.86 -11.22 -0.08
CA VAL A 154 23.49 -11.02 1.33
C VAL A 154 22.79 -9.67 1.47
N PHE A 155 21.55 -9.69 1.93
CA PHE A 155 20.83 -8.49 2.32
C PHE A 155 21.29 -8.06 3.73
N THR A 156 21.46 -6.77 3.97
CA THR A 156 22.06 -6.27 5.23
C THR A 156 21.19 -5.30 6.01
N ASP A 157 20.09 -4.82 5.43
CA ASP A 157 19.29 -3.75 6.02
C ASP A 157 18.16 -4.33 6.89
N PHE A 158 18.58 -5.10 7.90
CA PHE A 158 17.70 -5.64 8.93
C PHE A 158 18.43 -5.80 10.26
N VAL A 159 17.64 -5.86 11.33
CA VAL A 159 18.10 -6.24 12.67
C VAL A 159 17.42 -7.53 13.12
N VAL A 160 18.08 -8.27 14.02
CA VAL A 160 17.55 -9.52 14.55
C VAL A 160 17.31 -9.37 16.05
N THR A 161 16.15 -9.83 16.53
CA THR A 161 15.80 -9.78 17.95
C THR A 161 15.16 -11.08 18.42
N LYS A 162 15.30 -11.37 19.72
CA LYS A 162 14.65 -12.51 20.36
C LYS A 162 13.32 -12.03 20.89
N LYS A 163 12.22 -12.69 20.51
CA LYS A 163 10.89 -12.40 21.05
C LYS A 163 10.34 -13.65 21.74
N THR A 164 9.96 -13.51 23.02
CA THR A 164 9.33 -14.60 23.77
C THR A 164 7.83 -14.41 23.74
N LEU A 165 7.08 -15.39 23.24
CA LEU A 165 5.62 -15.32 23.06
C LEU A 165 4.97 -16.64 23.49
N PHE A 166 3.71 -16.58 23.93
CA PHE A 166 2.87 -17.77 24.02
C PHE A 166 2.48 -18.21 22.61
N ASP A 167 2.75 -19.47 22.30
CA ASP A 167 2.37 -20.09 21.03
C ASP A 167 1.21 -21.08 21.25
N PRO A 168 0.03 -20.82 20.66
CA PRO A 168 -1.13 -21.68 20.85
C PRO A 168 -1.03 -23.02 20.12
N ASP A 169 -0.22 -23.13 19.05
CA ASP A 169 -0.04 -24.40 18.33
C ASP A 169 0.87 -25.35 19.13
N LEU A 170 1.85 -24.80 19.86
CA LEU A 170 2.72 -25.57 20.76
C LEU A 170 2.19 -25.67 22.20
N ASP A 171 1.12 -24.94 22.53
CA ASP A 171 0.54 -24.79 23.86
C ASP A 171 1.59 -24.44 24.95
N LYS A 172 2.51 -23.54 24.61
CA LYS A 172 3.59 -23.12 25.52
C LYS A 172 4.16 -21.76 25.16
N VAL A 173 4.82 -21.14 26.14
CA VAL A 173 5.69 -19.99 25.88
C VAL A 173 6.99 -20.50 25.25
N THR A 174 7.39 -19.91 24.13
CA THR A 174 8.63 -20.23 23.42
C THR A 174 9.26 -18.95 22.87
N ASP A 175 10.50 -19.07 22.39
CA ASP A 175 11.19 -17.96 21.75
C ASP A 175 10.97 -17.99 20.23
N PHE A 176 11.12 -16.80 19.63
CA PHE A 176 11.10 -16.54 18.22
C PHE A 176 12.34 -15.76 17.86
N ILE A 177 12.96 -16.10 16.73
CA ILE A 177 13.95 -15.26 16.07
C ILE A 177 13.18 -14.32 15.15
N ARG A 178 13.17 -13.03 15.49
CA ARG A 178 12.50 -12.00 14.69
C ARG A 178 13.52 -11.26 13.84
N ILE A 179 13.32 -11.30 12.53
CA ILE A 179 14.04 -10.48 11.54
C ILE A 179 13.20 -9.24 11.27
N LEU A 180 13.73 -8.05 11.55
CA LEU A 180 13.06 -6.77 11.32
C LEU A 180 13.79 -5.99 10.22
N PRO A 181 13.18 -5.82 9.02
CA PRO A 181 13.71 -4.93 8.01
C PRO A 181 13.87 -3.49 8.56
N THR A 182 14.99 -2.86 8.25
CA THR A 182 15.26 -1.43 8.53
C THR A 182 15.20 -0.58 7.25
N SER A 183 14.99 -1.22 6.12
CA SER A 183 14.60 -0.64 4.84
C SER A 183 13.62 -1.63 4.19
N PRO A 184 12.65 -1.17 3.38
CA PRO A 184 11.76 -2.08 2.69
C PRO A 184 12.55 -3.12 1.90
N LEU A 185 12.15 -4.40 2.00
CA LEU A 185 12.64 -5.44 1.11
C LEU A 185 12.22 -5.09 -0.32
N LYS A 186 13.03 -5.49 -1.31
CA LYS A 186 12.68 -5.21 -2.70
C LYS A 186 11.40 -5.95 -3.09
N PRO A 187 10.45 -5.30 -3.76
CA PRO A 187 9.20 -5.91 -4.21
C PRO A 187 9.46 -6.98 -5.27
N GLY A 188 8.63 -8.03 -5.30
CA GLY A 188 8.72 -9.11 -6.28
C GLY A 188 10.06 -9.85 -6.29
N LYS A 189 10.74 -10.00 -5.16
CA LYS A 189 12.04 -10.69 -5.02
C LYS A 189 11.92 -11.90 -4.09
N ARG A 190 12.64 -12.97 -4.43
CA ARG A 190 12.78 -14.14 -3.55
C ARG A 190 13.94 -13.94 -2.59
N TYR A 191 13.71 -14.25 -1.33
CA TYR A 191 14.72 -14.27 -0.29
C TYR A 191 14.82 -15.66 0.34
N ILE A 192 16.04 -16.07 0.72
CA ILE A 192 16.27 -17.24 1.57
C ILE A 192 16.61 -16.74 2.97
N VAL A 193 15.87 -17.22 3.97
CA VAL A 193 16.25 -17.12 5.39
C VAL A 193 17.17 -18.28 5.69
N ALA A 194 18.32 -18.02 6.31
CA ALA A 194 19.23 -19.05 6.80
C ALA A 194 19.61 -18.79 8.26
N ILE A 195 19.41 -19.80 9.11
CA ILE A 195 19.76 -19.77 10.54
C ILE A 195 20.81 -20.84 10.78
N LEU A 196 21.95 -20.45 11.36
CA LEU A 196 23.05 -21.34 11.66
C LEU A 196 22.90 -21.99 13.04
N ASP A 197 23.48 -23.18 13.18
CA ASP A 197 23.62 -23.93 14.45
C ASP A 197 24.47 -23.21 15.49
N GLU A 198 25.15 -22.13 15.11
CA GLU A 198 25.87 -21.21 16.00
C GLU A 198 24.94 -20.47 16.98
N VAL A 199 23.63 -20.39 16.70
CA VAL A 199 22.63 -20.00 17.71
C VAL A 199 22.57 -21.09 18.77
N THR A 200 22.60 -20.74 20.05
CA THR A 200 22.63 -21.74 21.13
C THR A 200 21.37 -21.74 21.97
N ALA A 201 21.12 -22.86 22.64
CA ALA A 201 20.13 -23.02 23.68
C ALA A 201 20.77 -23.75 24.86
N ASN A 202 20.80 -23.12 26.03
CA ASN A 202 21.49 -23.66 27.22
C ASN A 202 22.98 -23.95 26.98
N GLY A 203 23.64 -23.15 26.12
CA GLY A 203 25.05 -23.28 25.77
C GLY A 203 25.38 -24.38 24.75
N GLU A 204 24.39 -25.09 24.23
CA GLU A 204 24.56 -26.08 23.16
C GLU A 204 24.00 -25.53 21.83
N PRO A 205 24.60 -25.86 20.67
CA PRO A 205 24.05 -25.53 19.35
C PRO A 205 22.58 -25.93 19.19
N ILE A 206 21.78 -25.09 18.55
CA ILE A 206 20.47 -25.53 18.06
C ILE A 206 20.64 -26.57 16.95
N VAL A 207 19.62 -27.37 16.72
CA VAL A 207 19.59 -28.36 15.63
C VAL A 207 18.47 -28.04 14.65
N SER A 208 18.47 -28.69 13.48
CA SER A 208 17.35 -28.62 12.56
C SER A 208 16.12 -29.34 13.12
N SER A 209 14.94 -29.00 12.61
CA SER A 209 13.70 -29.65 13.08
C SER A 209 13.72 -31.15 12.72
N PRO A 210 13.02 -32.01 13.50
CA PRO A 210 12.90 -33.42 13.15
C PRO A 210 12.36 -33.64 11.73
N SER A 211 11.41 -32.83 11.28
CA SER A 211 10.87 -32.93 9.92
C SER A 211 11.89 -32.44 8.89
N TYR A 212 12.61 -31.35 9.15
CA TYR A 212 13.61 -30.82 8.23
C TYR A 212 14.72 -31.84 7.99
N THR A 213 15.28 -32.42 9.06
CA THR A 213 16.31 -33.47 8.99
C THR A 213 15.84 -34.74 8.26
N THR A 214 14.55 -35.10 8.34
CA THR A 214 14.03 -36.24 7.57
C THR A 214 13.81 -35.95 6.09
N ILE A 215 13.59 -34.68 5.75
CA ILE A 215 13.31 -34.25 4.37
C ILE A 215 14.62 -34.02 3.63
N ASP A 216 15.59 -33.38 4.28
CA ASP A 216 16.98 -33.29 3.81
C ASP A 216 17.55 -34.70 3.48
N SER A 217 18.29 -34.81 2.38
CA SER A 217 18.93 -36.04 1.93
C SER A 217 20.32 -36.31 2.55
N GLY A 218 20.76 -35.47 3.49
CA GLY A 218 22.02 -35.63 4.23
C GLY A 218 22.19 -36.94 5.01
N ASP A 219 23.41 -37.15 5.52
CA ASP A 219 23.91 -38.36 6.22
C ASP A 219 23.09 -38.75 7.49
N ASP A 220 22.25 -37.84 8.00
CA ASP A 220 21.43 -38.03 9.20
C ASP A 220 19.98 -38.49 8.91
N SER A 221 19.61 -38.67 7.62
CA SER A 221 18.30 -39.19 7.25
C SER A 221 18.17 -40.69 7.61
N PRO A 222 17.06 -41.13 8.25
CA PRO A 222 16.91 -42.54 8.62
C PRO A 222 16.88 -43.47 7.38
N GLU A 223 17.81 -44.41 7.29
CA GLU A 223 17.85 -45.41 6.20
C GLU A 223 16.48 -46.11 6.04
N GLY A 224 15.88 -46.02 4.85
CA GLY A 224 14.67 -46.76 4.48
C GLY A 224 13.34 -46.01 4.64
N TYR A 225 13.35 -44.71 4.94
CA TYR A 225 12.13 -43.88 4.91
C TYR A 225 11.78 -43.45 3.48
N THR A 226 10.70 -44.02 2.91
CA THR A 226 10.10 -43.52 1.66
C THR A 226 9.18 -42.36 1.98
N LEU A 227 9.45 -41.19 1.39
CA LEU A 227 8.60 -40.00 1.51
C LEU A 227 7.37 -40.08 0.58
N ASP A 228 6.33 -39.31 0.91
CA ASP A 228 5.18 -39.09 0.01
C ASP A 228 5.61 -38.09 -1.10
N PRO A 229 5.24 -38.28 -2.38
CA PRO A 229 5.65 -37.42 -3.50
C PRO A 229 5.58 -35.89 -3.30
N GLY A 230 4.67 -35.39 -2.46
CA GLY A 230 4.63 -33.95 -2.14
C GLY A 230 5.87 -33.48 -1.38
N VAL A 231 6.45 -34.32 -0.53
CA VAL A 231 7.62 -33.98 0.30
C VAL A 231 8.92 -34.01 -0.51
N ASP A 232 8.98 -34.78 -1.59
CA ASP A 232 10.14 -34.85 -2.49
C ASP A 232 10.45 -33.49 -3.15
N SER A 233 9.42 -32.68 -3.38
CA SER A 233 9.61 -31.34 -3.92
C SER A 233 10.19 -30.34 -2.93
N VAL A 234 9.81 -30.44 -1.65
CA VAL A 234 10.40 -29.64 -0.57
C VAL A 234 11.85 -30.07 -0.35
N ARG A 235 12.14 -31.38 -0.40
CA ARG A 235 13.51 -31.91 -0.43
C ARG A 235 14.30 -31.29 -1.59
N SER A 236 13.74 -31.28 -2.79
CA SER A 236 14.42 -30.72 -3.96
C SER A 236 14.72 -29.22 -3.80
N LEU A 237 13.89 -28.47 -3.06
CA LEU A 237 14.18 -27.08 -2.72
C LEU A 237 15.28 -26.97 -1.66
N ILE A 238 15.26 -27.79 -0.61
CA ILE A 238 16.32 -27.81 0.43
C ILE A 238 17.67 -28.13 -0.22
N ASP A 239 17.76 -29.27 -0.90
CA ASP A 239 19.01 -29.84 -1.43
C ASP A 239 19.49 -29.14 -2.70
N GLY A 240 18.56 -28.53 -3.47
CA GLY A 240 18.85 -27.94 -4.77
C GLY A 240 18.91 -26.41 -4.79
N LEU A 241 18.32 -25.73 -3.81
CA LEU A 241 18.24 -24.28 -3.76
C LEU A 241 18.64 -23.71 -2.41
N TRP A 242 17.96 -24.06 -1.32
CA TRP A 242 18.06 -23.32 -0.07
C TRP A 242 19.43 -23.51 0.61
N GLU A 243 19.86 -24.73 0.88
CA GLU A 243 21.12 -24.97 1.58
C GLU A 243 22.36 -24.68 0.74
N PRO A 244 22.45 -25.12 -0.54
CA PRO A 244 23.64 -24.85 -1.35
C PRO A 244 23.84 -23.36 -1.59
N VAL A 245 22.77 -22.62 -1.87
CA VAL A 245 22.83 -21.16 -2.06
C VAL A 245 23.17 -20.48 -0.74
N ALA A 246 22.57 -20.89 0.38
CA ALA A 246 22.87 -20.31 1.69
C ALA A 246 24.33 -20.53 2.09
N ALA A 247 24.81 -21.78 2.07
CA ALA A 247 26.18 -22.12 2.43
C ALA A 247 27.19 -21.42 1.51
N GLY A 248 26.96 -21.42 0.20
CA GLY A 248 27.83 -20.74 -0.78
C GLY A 248 27.92 -19.23 -0.54
N THR A 249 26.77 -18.57 -0.35
CA THR A 249 26.69 -17.12 -0.14
C THR A 249 27.32 -16.71 1.20
N ILE A 250 26.99 -17.43 2.28
CA ILE A 250 27.53 -17.15 3.62
C ILE A 250 29.04 -17.36 3.63
N ASN A 251 29.56 -18.41 2.99
CA ASN A 251 31.00 -18.60 2.85
C ASN A 251 31.65 -17.46 2.06
N GLY A 252 31.03 -17.01 0.97
CA GLY A 252 31.46 -15.84 0.22
C GLY A 252 31.58 -14.60 1.10
N TYR A 253 30.54 -14.32 1.91
CA TYR A 253 30.53 -13.21 2.86
C TYR A 253 31.58 -13.37 3.97
N ARG A 254 31.64 -14.53 4.64
CA ARG A 254 32.60 -14.82 5.72
C ARG A 254 34.05 -14.73 5.26
N ASN A 255 34.34 -15.10 4.02
CA ASN A 255 35.67 -14.90 3.42
C ASN A 255 36.05 -13.41 3.35
N VAL A 256 35.08 -12.50 3.16
CA VAL A 256 35.31 -11.05 3.12
C VAL A 256 35.44 -10.47 4.53
N VAL A 257 34.56 -10.86 5.46
CA VAL A 257 34.53 -10.30 6.84
C VAL A 257 35.46 -11.01 7.83
N GLY A 258 36.09 -12.13 7.44
CA GLY A 258 37.03 -12.88 8.26
C GLY A 258 36.39 -13.90 9.22
N GLY A 259 35.25 -14.48 8.84
CA GLY A 259 34.56 -15.55 9.59
C GLY A 259 34.99 -16.96 9.18
N ASP A 260 34.68 -17.95 10.03
CA ASP A 260 34.97 -19.37 9.75
C ASP A 260 34.00 -19.93 8.68
N PRO A 261 34.49 -20.74 7.72
CA PRO A 261 33.63 -21.32 6.70
C PRO A 261 32.64 -22.31 7.30
N ILE A 262 31.47 -22.42 6.68
CA ILE A 262 30.38 -23.33 7.03
C ILE A 262 30.17 -24.40 5.95
N THR A 263 29.49 -25.47 6.33
CA THR A 263 28.90 -26.46 5.43
C THR A 263 27.37 -26.43 5.53
N GLU A 264 26.67 -27.13 4.64
CA GLU A 264 25.21 -27.29 4.70
C GLU A 264 24.76 -27.83 6.06
N GLY A 265 25.51 -28.77 6.65
CA GLY A 265 25.23 -29.30 8.00
C GLY A 265 25.36 -28.30 9.16
N ASN A 266 25.82 -27.08 8.93
CA ASN A 266 25.77 -25.99 9.92
C ASN A 266 24.46 -25.19 9.86
N ILE A 267 23.57 -25.47 8.92
CA ILE A 267 22.31 -24.76 8.73
C ILE A 267 21.23 -25.48 9.55
N ALA A 268 20.73 -24.82 10.59
CA ALA A 268 19.62 -25.32 11.41
C ALA A 268 18.25 -25.12 10.72
N LEU A 269 18.13 -24.09 9.88
CA LEU A 269 16.96 -23.88 9.03
C LEU A 269 17.35 -23.07 7.81
N SER A 270 16.88 -23.51 6.64
CA SER A 270 16.76 -22.65 5.48
C SER A 270 15.37 -22.77 4.84
N TYR A 271 14.81 -21.65 4.39
CA TYR A 271 13.58 -21.63 3.60
C TYR A 271 13.48 -20.33 2.81
N SER A 272 12.65 -20.31 1.76
CA SER A 272 12.40 -19.11 0.97
C SER A 272 11.01 -18.52 1.13
N PHE A 273 10.95 -17.22 0.87
CA PHE A 273 9.72 -16.46 0.67
C PHE A 273 9.95 -15.43 -0.44
N THR A 274 8.88 -15.00 -1.10
CA THR A 274 8.91 -14.01 -2.17
C THR A 274 8.05 -12.82 -1.75
N THR A 275 8.60 -11.61 -1.83
CA THR A 275 7.88 -10.38 -1.52
C THR A 275 6.80 -10.11 -2.56
N SER A 276 5.69 -9.52 -2.13
CA SER A 276 4.63 -9.06 -3.04
C SER A 276 5.18 -7.97 -3.98
N ASN A 277 4.60 -7.88 -5.17
CA ASN A 277 4.83 -6.77 -6.11
C ASN A 277 3.57 -5.92 -6.30
N ASP A 278 2.58 -6.05 -5.40
CA ASP A 278 1.27 -5.44 -5.55
C ASP A 278 1.26 -3.91 -5.39
N GLU A 279 2.35 -3.29 -4.96
CA GLU A 279 2.54 -1.82 -5.08
C GLU A 279 2.38 -1.34 -6.53
N GLN A 280 2.70 -2.18 -7.52
CA GLN A 280 2.57 -1.84 -8.93
C GLN A 280 1.11 -1.73 -9.39
N VAL A 281 0.14 -2.26 -8.62
CA VAL A 281 -1.29 -2.26 -9.02
C VAL A 281 -1.79 -0.85 -9.32
N LEU A 282 -1.46 0.14 -8.47
CA LEU A 282 -1.89 1.52 -8.69
C LEU A 282 -1.20 2.17 -9.88
N LYS A 283 0.11 1.90 -10.09
CA LYS A 283 0.84 2.36 -11.29
C LYS A 283 0.25 1.78 -12.57
N TYR A 284 -0.07 0.48 -12.55
CA TYR A 284 -0.67 -0.21 -13.68
C TYR A 284 -2.09 0.27 -13.98
N ILE A 285 -2.89 0.62 -12.97
CA ILE A 285 -4.18 1.27 -13.19
C ILE A 285 -3.98 2.67 -13.76
N ALA A 286 -3.04 3.46 -13.24
CA ALA A 286 -2.77 4.82 -13.73
C ALA A 286 -2.37 4.83 -15.22
N ASN A 287 -1.53 3.88 -15.63
CA ASN A 287 -1.16 3.67 -17.04
C ASN A 287 -1.01 2.17 -17.38
N PRO A 288 -2.06 1.52 -17.92
CA PRO A 288 -2.09 0.08 -18.22
C PRO A 288 -1.04 -0.41 -19.21
N LYS A 289 -0.41 0.50 -19.95
CA LYS A 289 0.67 0.15 -20.88
C LYS A 289 1.89 -0.40 -20.14
N TYR A 290 2.16 0.08 -18.93
CA TYR A 290 3.23 -0.48 -18.09
C TYR A 290 3.00 -1.96 -17.82
N TRP A 291 1.81 -2.31 -17.32
CA TRP A 291 1.43 -3.69 -17.07
C TRP A 291 1.61 -4.57 -18.31
N LEU A 292 1.05 -4.13 -19.45
CA LEU A 292 1.12 -4.91 -20.69
C LEU A 292 2.56 -5.12 -21.15
N GLY A 293 3.39 -4.07 -21.08
CA GLY A 293 4.80 -4.14 -21.38
C GLY A 293 5.55 -5.10 -20.46
N ASP A 294 5.32 -5.00 -19.15
CA ASP A 294 5.97 -5.85 -18.15
C ASP A 294 5.56 -7.33 -18.30
N GLN A 295 4.30 -7.63 -18.59
CA GLN A 295 3.85 -9.00 -18.86
C GLN A 295 4.52 -9.58 -20.11
N VAL A 296 4.59 -8.81 -21.20
CA VAL A 296 5.23 -9.24 -22.45
C VAL A 296 6.74 -9.41 -22.28
N LEU A 297 7.41 -8.46 -21.62
CA LEU A 297 8.83 -8.54 -21.32
C LEU A 297 9.16 -9.73 -20.42
N SER A 298 8.38 -9.95 -19.36
CA SER A 298 8.53 -11.11 -18.48
C SER A 298 8.38 -12.42 -19.26
N ALA A 299 7.36 -12.53 -20.13
CA ALA A 299 7.16 -13.72 -20.96
C ALA A 299 8.33 -13.97 -21.92
N ALA A 300 8.84 -12.93 -22.59
CA ALA A 300 10.01 -13.02 -23.46
C ALA A 300 11.26 -13.49 -22.70
N ARG A 301 11.58 -12.84 -21.58
CA ARG A 301 12.77 -13.16 -20.77
C ARG A 301 12.69 -14.59 -20.23
N LEU A 302 11.53 -15.01 -19.75
CA LEU A 302 11.32 -16.37 -19.28
C LEU A 302 11.47 -17.39 -20.42
N GLY A 303 10.94 -17.11 -21.61
CA GLY A 303 11.07 -17.99 -22.76
C GLY A 303 12.53 -18.20 -23.17
N ILE A 304 13.34 -17.13 -23.18
CA ILE A 304 14.79 -17.21 -23.42
C ILE A 304 15.46 -18.08 -22.35
N THR A 305 15.19 -17.80 -21.07
CA THR A 305 15.76 -18.58 -19.96
C THR A 305 15.42 -20.07 -20.07
N LYS A 306 14.13 -20.41 -20.30
CA LYS A 306 13.68 -21.82 -20.45
C LYS A 306 14.41 -22.54 -21.58
N LYS A 307 14.61 -21.88 -22.73
CA LYS A 307 15.32 -22.47 -23.87
C LYS A 307 16.79 -22.76 -23.55
N ILE A 308 17.47 -21.84 -22.87
CA ILE A 308 18.89 -21.99 -22.51
C ILE A 308 19.08 -23.05 -21.42
N THR A 309 18.29 -22.99 -20.34
CA THR A 309 18.36 -24.01 -19.27
C THR A 309 18.01 -25.39 -19.82
N GLY A 310 17.09 -25.45 -20.78
CA GLY A 310 16.76 -26.67 -21.49
C GLY A 310 17.89 -27.25 -22.34
N ALA A 311 18.51 -26.42 -23.18
CA ALA A 311 19.67 -26.83 -23.97
C ALA A 311 20.82 -27.30 -23.08
N ALA A 312 21.07 -26.61 -21.96
CA ALA A 312 22.06 -27.00 -20.96
C ALA A 312 21.85 -28.43 -20.45
N ARG A 313 20.59 -28.77 -20.09
CA ARG A 313 20.20 -30.09 -19.61
C ARG A 313 20.33 -31.15 -20.69
N HIS A 314 19.92 -30.85 -21.92
CA HIS A 314 20.10 -31.77 -23.05
C HIS A 314 21.59 -32.07 -23.32
N PHE A 315 22.45 -31.05 -23.27
CA PHE A 315 23.90 -31.25 -23.40
C PHE A 315 24.49 -32.09 -22.27
N ALA A 316 24.03 -31.90 -21.04
CA ALA A 316 24.43 -32.75 -19.92
C ALA A 316 24.03 -34.22 -20.16
N TYR A 317 22.78 -34.44 -20.60
CA TYR A 317 22.25 -35.76 -20.95
C TYR A 317 23.08 -36.48 -22.04
N LEU A 318 23.44 -35.79 -23.12
CA LEU A 318 24.25 -36.37 -24.20
C LEU A 318 25.66 -36.79 -23.73
N ASN A 319 26.22 -36.09 -22.75
CA ASN A 319 27.58 -36.34 -22.25
C ASN A 319 27.63 -37.38 -21.13
N ASP A 320 26.53 -37.62 -20.42
CA ASP A 320 26.43 -38.64 -19.38
C ASP A 320 24.99 -39.21 -19.28
N PRO A 321 24.67 -40.27 -20.05
CA PRO A 321 23.35 -40.89 -20.05
C PRO A 321 22.98 -41.60 -18.73
N GLU A 322 23.97 -41.85 -17.85
CA GLU A 322 23.74 -42.47 -16.54
C GLU A 322 23.34 -41.44 -15.46
N ASN A 323 23.60 -40.15 -15.68
CA ASN A 323 23.12 -39.01 -14.88
C ASN A 323 21.82 -38.44 -15.46
N ASN A 324 20.83 -39.31 -15.70
CA ASN A 324 19.59 -38.95 -16.37
C ASN A 324 18.54 -38.39 -15.39
N ASP A 325 18.18 -37.12 -15.54
CA ASP A 325 17.06 -36.45 -14.86
C ASP A 325 15.68 -36.85 -15.43
N GLY A 326 15.48 -38.07 -15.91
CA GLY A 326 14.16 -38.65 -16.23
C GLY A 326 13.28 -37.96 -17.28
N LEU A 327 13.78 -37.01 -18.09
CA LEU A 327 12.95 -36.30 -19.08
C LEU A 327 12.76 -37.10 -20.39
N SER A 328 11.55 -37.07 -20.94
CA SER A 328 11.22 -37.74 -22.19
C SER A 328 11.82 -36.97 -23.38
N PRO A 329 12.39 -37.65 -24.39
CA PRO A 329 12.80 -37.01 -25.63
C PRO A 329 11.66 -36.18 -26.28
N ALA A 330 10.40 -36.60 -26.17
CA ALA A 330 9.29 -35.83 -26.74
C ALA A 330 9.13 -34.40 -26.18
N ASP A 331 9.67 -34.12 -24.99
CA ASP A 331 9.60 -32.79 -24.36
C ASP A 331 10.65 -31.80 -24.91
N TRP A 332 11.60 -32.31 -25.71
CA TRP A 332 12.78 -31.58 -26.20
C TRP A 332 12.87 -31.53 -27.73
N ASP A 333 11.86 -32.08 -28.42
CA ASP A 333 11.69 -32.04 -29.87
C ASP A 333 11.05 -30.69 -30.26
N LEU A 334 11.83 -29.62 -30.20
CA LEU A 334 11.34 -28.24 -30.39
C LEU A 334 10.92 -27.96 -31.84
N ASN A 335 11.36 -28.79 -32.79
CA ASN A 335 11.00 -28.67 -34.20
C ASN A 335 9.87 -29.63 -34.64
N ASP A 336 9.33 -30.45 -33.73
CA ASP A 336 8.30 -31.49 -33.95
C ASP A 336 8.68 -32.56 -35.02
N ASP A 337 9.96 -32.87 -35.21
CA ASP A 337 10.41 -33.84 -36.24
C ASP A 337 10.47 -35.29 -35.74
N GLY A 338 10.24 -35.51 -34.45
CA GLY A 338 10.25 -36.79 -33.77
C GLY A 338 11.63 -37.27 -33.35
N ILE A 339 12.68 -36.43 -33.47
CA ILE A 339 14.08 -36.74 -33.17
C ILE A 339 14.68 -35.61 -32.34
N VAL A 340 15.02 -35.89 -31.08
CA VAL A 340 15.77 -34.91 -30.27
C VAL A 340 17.25 -34.94 -30.60
N ASP A 341 17.75 -33.88 -31.22
CA ASP A 341 19.16 -33.63 -31.45
C ASP A 341 19.51 -32.13 -31.40
N SER A 342 20.74 -31.78 -31.78
CA SER A 342 21.19 -30.39 -31.75
C SER A 342 20.39 -29.46 -32.67
N THR A 343 19.64 -30.00 -33.64
CA THR A 343 18.82 -29.22 -34.57
C THR A 343 17.52 -28.72 -33.95
N ASP A 344 17.08 -29.30 -32.82
CA ASP A 344 16.00 -28.74 -32.00
C ASP A 344 16.34 -27.39 -31.40
N PHE A 345 17.64 -27.18 -31.16
CA PHE A 345 18.14 -25.98 -30.52
C PHE A 345 18.80 -25.02 -31.51
N ASP A 346 18.87 -25.34 -32.81
CA ASP A 346 19.42 -24.54 -33.92
C ASP A 346 18.26 -23.92 -34.73
N VAL A 347 17.52 -23.00 -34.09
CA VAL A 347 16.29 -22.42 -34.64
C VAL A 347 16.57 -21.65 -35.93
N ASN A 348 17.78 -21.10 -36.10
CA ASN A 348 18.15 -20.35 -37.29
C ASN A 348 18.75 -21.24 -38.42
N GLN A 349 18.98 -22.53 -38.15
CA GLN A 349 19.53 -23.55 -39.06
C GLN A 349 20.92 -23.19 -39.63
N ASP A 350 21.73 -22.45 -38.88
CA ASP A 350 23.08 -22.06 -39.30
C ASP A 350 24.14 -23.14 -39.01
N GLY A 351 23.75 -24.20 -38.29
CA GLY A 351 24.61 -25.33 -37.93
C GLY A 351 25.47 -25.08 -36.70
N SER A 352 25.20 -24.03 -35.92
CA SER A 352 25.91 -23.66 -34.69
C SER A 352 24.92 -23.16 -33.64
N LEU A 353 24.98 -23.70 -32.42
CA LEU A 353 24.19 -23.16 -31.31
C LEU A 353 24.80 -21.87 -30.77
N THR A 354 24.09 -20.78 -30.97
CA THR A 354 24.44 -19.41 -30.56
C THR A 354 23.29 -18.80 -29.76
N PRO A 355 23.47 -17.65 -29.09
CA PRO A 355 22.34 -16.90 -28.51
C PRO A 355 21.21 -16.64 -29.51
N ALA A 356 21.50 -16.60 -30.82
CA ALA A 356 20.49 -16.39 -31.85
C ALA A 356 19.50 -17.57 -31.97
N ASP A 357 19.88 -18.76 -31.52
CA ASP A 357 19.03 -19.94 -31.60
C ASP A 357 18.08 -20.08 -30.40
N PHE A 358 18.30 -19.27 -29.36
CA PHE A 358 17.46 -19.21 -28.17
C PHE A 358 16.47 -18.03 -28.21
N ILE A 359 16.37 -17.34 -29.34
CA ILE A 359 15.38 -16.32 -29.67
C ILE A 359 14.00 -16.99 -29.87
N ILE A 360 12.89 -16.42 -29.38
CA ILE A 360 11.53 -16.93 -29.65
C ILE A 360 11.11 -16.50 -31.06
N ALA A 361 11.58 -17.19 -32.10
CA ALA A 361 11.15 -16.95 -33.48
C ALA A 361 10.05 -17.93 -33.91
N ASP A 362 9.04 -17.40 -34.59
CA ASP A 362 8.14 -18.17 -35.47
C ASP A 362 8.93 -18.77 -36.66
N ARG A 363 8.44 -19.91 -37.16
CA ARG A 363 9.03 -20.86 -38.13
C ARG A 363 9.24 -20.32 -39.56
N ASN A 364 9.40 -19.02 -39.78
CA ASN A 364 9.44 -18.44 -41.13
C ASN A 364 10.77 -17.77 -41.41
N GLY A 365 11.80 -18.59 -41.65
CA GLY A 365 13.15 -18.16 -41.99
C GLY A 365 13.23 -17.02 -43.00
N ASP A 366 13.64 -15.85 -42.53
CA ASP A 366 14.31 -14.82 -43.31
C ASP A 366 15.44 -14.20 -42.46
N SER A 367 16.49 -13.77 -43.15
CA SER A 367 17.84 -13.53 -42.64
C SER A 367 18.03 -12.21 -41.84
N VAL A 368 19.27 -12.05 -41.32
CA VAL A 368 20.04 -10.84 -40.93
C VAL A 368 19.94 -10.46 -39.42
N VAL A 369 20.98 -10.15 -38.60
CA VAL A 369 22.35 -9.58 -38.76
C VAL A 369 23.28 -9.93 -37.56
N ASP A 370 24.57 -10.04 -37.88
CA ASP A 370 25.84 -10.16 -37.12
C ASP A 370 25.97 -9.58 -35.67
N ALA A 371 26.36 -10.44 -34.71
CA ALA A 371 26.95 -10.11 -33.40
C ALA A 371 28.24 -10.92 -33.13
N THR A 372 29.30 -10.65 -33.90
CA THR A 372 30.58 -11.39 -33.92
C THR A 372 31.53 -11.21 -32.72
N ASP A 373 31.05 -11.06 -31.48
CA ASP A 373 31.95 -10.93 -30.31
C ASP A 373 31.65 -11.82 -29.07
N PHE A 374 30.92 -12.94 -29.22
CA PHE A 374 30.84 -13.97 -28.15
C PHE A 374 31.73 -15.18 -28.45
N ASN A 375 32.95 -15.16 -27.90
CA ASN A 375 33.88 -16.30 -27.91
C ASN A 375 33.51 -17.29 -26.77
N ILE A 376 32.61 -18.23 -27.02
CA ILE A 376 32.45 -19.41 -26.13
C ILE A 376 33.20 -20.58 -26.77
N ALA A 377 34.49 -20.70 -26.44
CA ALA A 377 35.26 -21.90 -26.72
C ALA A 377 34.91 -22.96 -25.66
N LEU A 378 33.98 -23.86 -25.96
CA LEU A 378 33.84 -25.12 -25.20
C LEU A 378 35.06 -26.00 -25.50
N ALA A 379 35.95 -26.14 -24.51
CA ALA A 379 36.98 -27.16 -24.56
C ALA A 379 36.31 -28.54 -24.34
N PRO A 380 36.66 -29.58 -25.12
CA PRO A 380 36.13 -30.92 -24.88
C PRO A 380 36.53 -31.37 -23.46
N GLY A 381 35.54 -31.57 -22.58
CA GLY A 381 35.75 -31.99 -21.19
C GLY A 381 35.44 -30.95 -20.11
N SER A 382 34.87 -29.78 -20.44
CA SER A 382 34.32 -28.86 -19.43
C SER A 382 32.84 -29.15 -19.17
N SER A 383 32.52 -29.74 -18.02
CA SER A 383 31.17 -29.83 -17.45
C SER A 383 30.73 -28.50 -16.82
N GLN A 384 30.82 -27.39 -17.55
CA GLN A 384 30.44 -26.08 -17.03
C GLN A 384 29.01 -25.80 -17.50
N GLY A 385 28.04 -25.98 -16.59
CA GLY A 385 26.64 -25.67 -16.83
C GLY A 385 26.41 -24.18 -17.07
N PHE A 386 25.34 -23.86 -17.80
CA PHE A 386 24.90 -22.48 -18.03
C PHE A 386 24.42 -21.88 -16.69
N GLY A 387 25.17 -20.94 -16.14
CA GLY A 387 24.89 -20.30 -14.85
C GLY A 387 24.14 -18.96 -15.02
N TYR A 388 23.89 -18.25 -13.91
CA TYR A 388 23.22 -16.95 -13.93
C TYR A 388 23.88 -15.94 -14.90
N VAL A 389 25.21 -15.89 -14.96
CA VAL A 389 25.94 -14.93 -15.82
C VAL A 389 25.64 -15.18 -17.30
N ASP A 390 25.56 -16.46 -17.71
CA ASP A 390 25.26 -16.83 -19.09
C ASP A 390 23.81 -16.51 -19.44
N LEU A 391 22.89 -16.83 -18.52
CA LEU A 391 21.46 -16.52 -18.67
C LEU A 391 21.22 -15.01 -18.74
N LYS A 392 21.84 -14.23 -17.85
CA LYS A 392 21.73 -12.77 -17.81
C LYS A 392 22.30 -12.15 -19.08
N ALA A 393 23.45 -12.63 -19.55
CA ALA A 393 24.05 -12.15 -20.79
C ALA A 393 23.16 -12.44 -22.01
N ALA A 394 22.49 -13.59 -22.06
CA ALA A 394 21.57 -13.92 -23.15
C ALA A 394 20.28 -13.10 -23.09
N VAL A 395 19.68 -12.96 -21.90
CA VAL A 395 18.48 -12.13 -21.71
C VAL A 395 18.74 -10.67 -22.04
N ASP A 396 19.85 -10.10 -21.55
CA ASP A 396 20.21 -8.70 -21.83
C ASP A 396 20.70 -8.47 -23.26
N GLY A 397 21.36 -9.48 -23.83
CA GLY A 397 21.96 -9.41 -25.17
C GLY A 397 20.97 -9.63 -26.30
N THR A 398 19.76 -10.11 -26.02
CA THR A 398 18.72 -10.36 -27.02
C THR A 398 17.79 -9.15 -27.13
N PRO A 399 17.78 -8.44 -28.28
CA PRO A 399 16.81 -7.36 -28.51
C PRO A 399 15.38 -7.86 -28.39
N ILE A 400 14.45 -7.07 -27.86
CA ILE A 400 13.08 -7.51 -27.64
C ILE A 400 12.31 -7.69 -28.96
N SER A 401 12.63 -6.90 -29.98
CA SER A 401 12.06 -7.07 -31.32
C SER A 401 12.43 -8.41 -31.95
N VAL A 402 13.65 -8.85 -31.68
CA VAL A 402 14.18 -10.12 -32.12
C VAL A 402 13.58 -11.24 -31.28
N ALA A 403 13.58 -11.09 -29.95
CA ALA A 403 13.01 -12.05 -29.01
C ALA A 403 11.55 -12.40 -29.29
N LEU A 404 10.79 -11.49 -29.90
CA LEU A 404 9.35 -11.67 -30.18
C LEU A 404 9.02 -11.70 -31.69
N ASP A 405 10.03 -11.70 -32.56
CA ASP A 405 9.88 -11.59 -34.02
C ASP A 405 8.87 -10.49 -34.44
N ASN A 406 9.07 -9.30 -33.90
CA ASN A 406 8.17 -8.18 -34.11
C ASN A 406 8.96 -6.90 -34.39
N SER A 407 9.11 -6.58 -35.68
CA SER A 407 9.83 -5.40 -36.15
C SER A 407 9.21 -4.07 -35.67
N ALA A 408 7.95 -4.06 -35.21
CA ALA A 408 7.38 -2.85 -34.61
C ALA A 408 8.09 -2.46 -33.31
N LEU A 409 8.72 -3.43 -32.62
CA LEU A 409 9.46 -3.25 -31.38
C LEU A 409 10.92 -2.82 -31.59
N GLU A 410 11.41 -2.62 -32.82
CA GLU A 410 12.80 -2.18 -33.06
C GLU A 410 13.15 -0.89 -32.28
N GLY A 411 12.16 0.00 -32.11
CA GLY A 411 12.31 1.21 -31.30
C GLY A 411 12.49 0.95 -29.80
N CYS A 412 12.24 -0.26 -29.32
CA CYS A 412 12.31 -0.68 -27.93
C CYS A 412 13.59 -1.50 -27.58
N ASP A 413 14.50 -1.69 -28.55
CA ASP A 413 15.72 -2.48 -28.37
C ASP A 413 16.90 -1.69 -27.77
N SER A 414 16.79 -0.36 -27.71
CA SER A 414 17.87 0.53 -27.28
C SER A 414 17.43 1.42 -26.13
N GLU A 415 18.37 1.90 -25.31
CA GLU A 415 18.11 2.79 -24.16
C GLU A 415 17.39 4.09 -24.55
N THR A 416 17.51 4.53 -25.81
CA THR A 416 16.63 5.56 -26.37
C THR A 416 15.36 4.91 -26.91
N TYR A 417 14.48 4.48 -26.00
CA TYR A 417 13.21 3.83 -26.34
C TYR A 417 12.30 4.79 -27.12
N THR A 418 11.72 4.33 -28.22
CA THR A 418 10.82 5.14 -29.05
C THR A 418 9.62 4.34 -29.55
N VAL A 419 8.47 5.00 -29.58
CA VAL A 419 7.21 4.43 -30.09
C VAL A 419 6.83 5.14 -31.39
N PRO A 420 6.47 4.40 -32.46
CA PRO A 420 6.00 5.00 -33.70
C PRO A 420 4.58 5.55 -33.55
N VAL A 421 4.41 6.87 -33.68
CA VAL A 421 3.12 7.55 -33.60
C VAL A 421 2.67 8.02 -34.99
N PRO A 422 1.45 7.65 -35.45
CA PRO A 422 0.94 8.07 -36.76
C PRO A 422 0.97 9.59 -36.93
N ASN A 423 1.54 10.06 -38.04
CA ASN A 423 1.68 11.48 -38.41
C ASN A 423 2.59 12.34 -37.50
N VAL A 424 3.19 11.77 -36.45
CA VAL A 424 4.17 12.43 -35.57
C VAL A 424 5.58 11.89 -35.78
N GLY A 425 5.72 10.58 -36.04
CA GLY A 425 7.01 9.89 -36.12
C GLY A 425 7.35 9.15 -34.83
N ASN A 426 8.64 8.85 -34.61
CA ASN A 426 9.10 8.16 -33.41
C ASN A 426 9.15 9.13 -32.23
N VAL A 427 8.42 8.82 -31.17
CA VAL A 427 8.35 9.62 -29.93
C VAL A 427 9.12 8.89 -28.83
N PRO A 428 10.06 9.55 -28.12
CA PRO A 428 10.77 8.96 -26.99
C PRO A 428 9.83 8.59 -25.84
N VAL A 429 10.14 7.49 -25.16
CA VAL A 429 9.48 7.06 -23.91
C VAL A 429 10.53 6.72 -22.86
N PRO A 430 10.22 6.83 -21.55
CA PRO A 430 11.22 6.70 -20.47
C PRO A 430 11.85 5.32 -20.32
N ASP A 431 11.11 4.25 -20.63
CA ASP A 431 11.56 2.88 -20.37
C ASP A 431 11.01 1.86 -21.38
N GLN A 432 11.62 0.66 -21.35
CA GLN A 432 11.29 -0.42 -22.27
C GLN A 432 9.87 -0.93 -22.09
N SER A 433 9.38 -1.00 -20.85
CA SER A 433 8.04 -1.51 -20.53
C SER A 433 6.96 -0.63 -21.14
N LEU A 434 7.06 0.69 -20.98
CA LEU A 434 6.14 1.61 -21.62
C LEU A 434 6.26 1.60 -23.15
N CYS A 435 7.46 1.38 -23.69
CA CYS A 435 7.68 1.25 -25.14
C CYS A 435 6.92 0.04 -25.72
N VAL A 436 7.19 -1.15 -25.18
CA VAL A 436 6.56 -2.42 -25.58
C VAL A 436 5.05 -2.34 -25.36
N GLY A 437 4.64 -1.88 -24.17
CA GLY A 437 3.24 -1.73 -23.80
C GLY A 437 2.47 -0.77 -24.70
N SER A 438 3.08 0.32 -25.17
CA SER A 438 2.42 1.24 -26.11
C SER A 438 2.14 0.60 -27.46
N ILE A 439 3.05 -0.24 -27.95
CA ILE A 439 2.89 -0.95 -29.23
C ILE A 439 1.78 -2.00 -29.11
N PHE A 440 1.81 -2.84 -28.08
CA PHE A 440 0.78 -3.86 -27.86
C PHE A 440 -0.58 -3.27 -27.49
N SER A 441 -0.62 -2.13 -26.79
CA SER A 441 -1.87 -1.42 -26.51
C SER A 441 -2.55 -0.94 -27.80
N GLY A 442 -1.78 -0.48 -28.79
CA GLY A 442 -2.30 -0.15 -30.12
C GLY A 442 -2.87 -1.39 -30.85
N ALA A 443 -2.23 -2.55 -30.71
CA ALA A 443 -2.73 -3.80 -31.27
C ALA A 443 -4.04 -4.26 -30.60
N LEU A 444 -4.12 -4.21 -29.27
CA LEU A 444 -5.35 -4.49 -28.51
C LEU A 444 -6.51 -3.60 -28.95
N ALA A 445 -6.26 -2.29 -29.11
CA ALA A 445 -7.28 -1.35 -29.56
C ALA A 445 -7.81 -1.69 -30.97
N SER A 446 -6.97 -2.25 -31.84
CA SER A 446 -7.40 -2.69 -33.19
C SER A 446 -8.34 -3.90 -33.17
N GLU A 447 -8.28 -4.71 -32.11
CA GLU A 447 -9.19 -5.83 -31.82
C GLU A 447 -10.40 -5.39 -30.96
N GLY A 448 -10.51 -4.10 -30.64
CA GLY A 448 -11.61 -3.55 -29.84
C GLY A 448 -11.48 -3.80 -28.33
N ILE A 449 -10.29 -4.15 -27.85
CA ILE A 449 -10.00 -4.35 -26.42
C ILE A 449 -9.41 -3.05 -25.86
N THR A 450 -10.04 -2.49 -24.84
CA THR A 450 -9.56 -1.29 -24.12
C THR A 450 -9.22 -1.66 -22.69
N LEU A 451 -8.04 -1.26 -22.21
CA LEU A 451 -7.65 -1.47 -20.83
C LEU A 451 -8.22 -0.36 -19.94
N PRO A 452 -8.83 -0.69 -18.78
CA PRO A 452 -9.35 0.30 -17.84
C PRO A 452 -8.24 1.19 -17.29
N GLN A 453 -8.48 2.51 -17.26
CA GLN A 453 -7.59 3.51 -16.70
C GLN A 453 -8.39 4.70 -16.15
N PRO A 454 -7.84 5.53 -15.26
CA PRO A 454 -8.45 6.80 -14.87
C PRO A 454 -8.53 7.75 -16.07
N GLU A 455 -9.71 8.31 -16.33
CA GLU A 455 -9.97 9.24 -17.43
C GLU A 455 -10.64 10.52 -16.91
N SER A 456 -10.61 11.59 -17.71
CA SER A 456 -11.25 12.86 -17.37
C SER A 456 -12.78 12.77 -17.48
N ALA A 457 -13.50 13.70 -16.86
CA ALA A 457 -14.96 13.77 -16.84
C ALA A 457 -15.65 14.06 -18.19
N GLY A 458 -14.89 14.23 -19.27
CA GLY A 458 -15.39 14.19 -20.65
C GLY A 458 -15.58 12.78 -21.23
N SER A 459 -15.17 11.74 -20.51
CA SER A 459 -15.17 10.34 -20.95
C SER A 459 -16.49 9.62 -20.60
N GLU A 460 -16.80 8.49 -21.26
CA GLU A 460 -18.09 7.81 -21.04
C GLU A 460 -18.24 7.34 -19.58
N GLY A 461 -19.26 7.87 -18.87
CA GLY A 461 -19.62 7.45 -17.52
C GLY A 461 -19.05 8.29 -16.37
N ILE A 462 -18.11 9.19 -16.66
CA ILE A 462 -17.60 10.18 -15.70
C ILE A 462 -18.27 11.51 -16.03
N SER A 463 -18.71 12.24 -15.02
CA SER A 463 -19.35 13.55 -15.21
C SER A 463 -19.05 14.47 -14.04
N ILE A 464 -18.99 15.78 -14.30
CA ILE A 464 -18.82 16.80 -13.27
C ILE A 464 -20.03 17.72 -13.27
N SER A 465 -20.53 18.00 -12.07
CA SER A 465 -21.47 19.10 -11.82
C SER A 465 -20.73 20.21 -11.10
N PHE A 466 -20.22 21.19 -11.84
CA PHE A 466 -19.63 22.39 -11.28
C PHE A 466 -20.11 23.59 -12.10
N GLN A 467 -20.90 24.45 -11.48
CA GLN A 467 -21.47 25.65 -12.09
C GLN A 467 -21.52 26.76 -11.04
N ASP A 468 -21.14 27.99 -11.43
CA ASP A 468 -21.00 29.21 -10.61
C ASP A 468 -22.34 29.76 -10.05
N GLN A 469 -23.36 28.92 -9.91
CA GLN A 469 -24.71 29.33 -9.49
C GLN A 469 -24.89 29.33 -7.96
N ASN A 470 -24.02 28.64 -7.21
CA ASN A 470 -24.10 28.47 -5.75
C ASN A 470 -22.75 28.81 -5.08
N VAL A 471 -22.19 29.96 -5.42
CA VAL A 471 -20.93 30.44 -4.84
C VAL A 471 -21.22 31.30 -3.64
N GLU A 472 -20.62 30.93 -2.51
CA GLU A 472 -20.73 31.62 -1.24
C GLU A 472 -19.37 32.21 -0.86
N ASP A 473 -19.38 33.35 -0.16
CA ASP A 473 -18.15 33.86 0.46
C ASP A 473 -17.75 32.91 1.60
N ALA A 474 -16.45 32.63 1.78
CA ALA A 474 -15.99 31.72 2.83
C ALA A 474 -16.50 32.14 4.23
N GLU A 475 -16.56 33.45 4.50
CA GLU A 475 -17.08 33.97 5.77
C GLU A 475 -18.60 33.82 5.92
N GLU A 476 -19.33 33.58 4.83
CA GLU A 476 -20.76 33.23 4.86
C GLU A 476 -20.99 31.72 5.01
N VAL A 477 -20.05 30.89 4.54
CA VAL A 477 -20.05 29.44 4.76
C VAL A 477 -19.81 29.13 6.23
N SER A 478 -18.84 29.78 6.86
CA SER A 478 -18.56 29.54 8.27
C SER A 478 -17.94 30.74 8.94
N ALA A 479 -18.45 31.08 10.12
CA ALA A 479 -17.89 32.16 10.93
C ALA A 479 -16.48 31.82 11.49
N VAL A 480 -16.03 30.57 11.35
CA VAL A 480 -14.67 30.13 11.65
C VAL A 480 -13.66 30.68 10.63
N LEU A 481 -14.09 30.93 9.40
CA LEU A 481 -13.20 31.21 8.28
C LEU A 481 -12.70 32.67 8.22
N GLY A 482 -13.27 33.59 9.00
CA GLY A 482 -12.84 34.99 9.04
C GLY A 482 -11.34 35.18 9.31
N SER A 483 -10.74 34.32 10.14
CA SER A 483 -9.30 34.38 10.48
C SER A 483 -8.38 33.72 9.45
N PHE A 484 -8.95 33.05 8.43
CA PHE A 484 -8.22 32.23 7.45
C PHE A 484 -8.45 32.65 5.99
N ALA A 485 -9.58 33.29 5.68
CA ALA A 485 -9.98 33.66 4.32
C ALA A 485 -9.65 35.12 3.96
N GLY A 486 -9.59 36.02 4.95
CA GLY A 486 -9.28 37.44 4.73
C GLY A 486 -10.23 38.16 3.76
N GLY A 487 -11.48 37.71 3.65
CA GLY A 487 -12.50 38.27 2.75
C GLY A 487 -12.29 38.06 1.24
N ASN A 488 -11.30 37.27 0.80
CA ASN A 488 -10.97 37.06 -0.62
C ASN A 488 -11.19 35.62 -1.12
N VAL A 489 -12.12 34.86 -0.52
CA VAL A 489 -12.31 33.44 -0.87
C VAL A 489 -13.76 33.15 -1.21
N ASN A 490 -13.96 32.55 -2.37
CA ASN A 490 -15.20 31.94 -2.78
C ASN A 490 -15.17 30.44 -2.48
N VAL A 491 -16.28 29.91 -1.99
CA VAL A 491 -16.49 28.49 -1.70
C VAL A 491 -17.70 28.01 -2.47
N THR A 492 -17.61 26.83 -3.07
CA THR A 492 -18.75 26.19 -3.73
C THR A 492 -18.67 24.68 -3.64
N GLN A 493 -19.82 24.03 -3.81
CA GLN A 493 -19.92 22.58 -3.85
C GLN A 493 -20.41 22.13 -5.24
N GLY A 494 -19.70 21.15 -5.79
CA GLY A 494 -20.08 20.43 -6.99
C GLY A 494 -20.15 18.92 -6.74
N SER A 495 -20.11 18.15 -7.81
CA SER A 495 -19.99 16.69 -7.72
C SER A 495 -19.16 16.13 -8.88
N ILE A 496 -18.64 14.92 -8.70
CA ILE A 496 -17.96 14.13 -9.72
C ILE A 496 -18.46 12.68 -9.67
N ALA A 497 -18.84 12.11 -10.82
CA ALA A 497 -19.15 10.69 -10.94
C ALA A 497 -17.86 9.88 -11.07
N LEU A 498 -17.63 8.94 -10.16
CA LEU A 498 -16.42 8.14 -10.08
C LEU A 498 -16.71 6.65 -10.29
N PRO A 499 -15.85 5.91 -11.02
CA PRO A 499 -15.97 4.47 -11.13
C PRO A 499 -15.75 3.82 -9.77
N TYR A 500 -16.66 2.95 -9.34
CA TYR A 500 -16.65 2.30 -8.03
C TYR A 500 -16.58 0.78 -8.19
N TYR A 501 -15.55 0.20 -7.60
CA TYR A 501 -15.18 -1.23 -7.73
C TYR A 501 -15.49 -2.03 -6.47
N LEU A 502 -15.84 -1.36 -5.37
CA LEU A 502 -16.41 -1.98 -4.17
C LEU A 502 -17.92 -2.16 -4.32
N GLY A 503 -18.53 -2.92 -3.40
CA GLY A 503 -19.98 -3.05 -3.35
C GLY A 503 -20.64 -1.76 -2.88
N VAL A 504 -21.76 -1.39 -3.51
CA VAL A 504 -22.53 -0.19 -3.18
C VAL A 504 -23.65 -0.55 -2.19
N PRO A 505 -23.66 0.01 -0.96
CA PRO A 505 -24.66 -0.32 0.04
C PRO A 505 -26.08 0.11 -0.37
N GLY A 506 -27.05 -0.79 -0.19
CA GLY A 506 -28.47 -0.49 -0.36
C GLY A 506 -29.09 0.23 0.84
N THR A 507 -30.42 0.40 0.85
CA THR A 507 -31.15 1.09 1.93
C THR A 507 -31.45 0.21 3.16
N ASN A 508 -31.31 -1.11 3.04
CA ASN A 508 -31.53 -2.05 4.15
C ASN A 508 -30.23 -2.20 4.95
N THR A 509 -30.26 -1.82 6.23
CA THR A 509 -29.08 -1.81 7.11
C THR A 509 -28.36 -3.15 7.20
N ALA A 510 -29.06 -4.30 7.22
CA ALA A 510 -28.40 -5.60 7.34
C ALA A 510 -27.62 -5.96 6.08
N SER A 511 -28.21 -5.76 4.89
CA SER A 511 -27.48 -5.96 3.63
C SER A 511 -26.41 -4.91 3.38
N ALA A 512 -26.63 -3.67 3.85
CA ALA A 512 -25.63 -2.60 3.78
C ALA A 512 -24.42 -2.93 4.65
N ALA A 513 -24.64 -3.44 5.87
CA ALA A 513 -23.57 -3.89 6.76
C ALA A 513 -22.73 -4.99 6.13
N ASP A 514 -23.36 -5.98 5.50
CA ASP A 514 -22.66 -7.04 4.76
C ASP A 514 -21.86 -6.46 3.59
N THR A 515 -22.45 -5.55 2.81
CA THR A 515 -21.77 -4.90 1.68
C THR A 515 -20.57 -4.09 2.14
N ILE A 516 -20.72 -3.26 3.18
CA ILE A 516 -19.64 -2.40 3.70
C ILE A 516 -18.49 -3.23 4.26
N LYS A 517 -18.79 -4.27 5.03
CA LYS A 517 -17.77 -5.08 5.71
C LYS A 517 -17.11 -6.13 4.83
N ASN A 518 -17.83 -6.68 3.85
CA ASN A 518 -17.40 -7.87 3.13
C ASN A 518 -17.10 -7.65 1.65
N SER A 519 -17.36 -6.46 1.09
CA SER A 519 -16.97 -6.16 -0.28
C SER A 519 -15.47 -5.96 -0.43
N SER A 520 -14.92 -6.50 -1.49
CA SER A 520 -13.55 -6.31 -1.96
C SER A 520 -13.57 -6.22 -3.48
N TRP A 521 -12.47 -5.75 -4.06
CA TRP A 521 -12.28 -5.78 -5.50
C TRP A 521 -12.19 -7.22 -5.98
N LYS A 522 -12.75 -7.46 -7.17
CA LYS A 522 -12.64 -8.71 -7.91
C LYS A 522 -12.06 -8.43 -9.27
N ALA A 523 -11.22 -9.33 -9.78
CA ALA A 523 -10.66 -9.20 -11.12
C ALA A 523 -11.77 -9.19 -12.20
N ASP A 524 -11.64 -8.31 -13.20
CA ASP A 524 -12.48 -8.37 -14.40
C ASP A 524 -12.14 -9.61 -15.24
N SER A 525 -12.84 -10.71 -14.95
CA SER A 525 -12.64 -12.00 -15.62
C SER A 525 -12.98 -11.96 -17.12
N ALA A 526 -13.89 -11.09 -17.54
CA ALA A 526 -14.30 -10.97 -18.94
C ALA A 526 -13.19 -10.30 -19.77
N LEU A 527 -12.62 -9.21 -19.25
CA LEU A 527 -11.46 -8.57 -19.84
C LEU A 527 -10.25 -9.52 -19.86
N ALA A 528 -9.97 -10.22 -18.76
CA ALA A 528 -8.87 -11.17 -18.69
C ALA A 528 -9.02 -12.31 -19.72
N ALA A 529 -10.23 -12.81 -19.96
CA ALA A 529 -10.50 -13.84 -20.97
C ALA A 529 -10.26 -13.31 -22.40
N ASN A 530 -10.64 -12.07 -22.68
CA ASN A 530 -10.35 -11.44 -23.98
C ASN A 530 -8.85 -11.24 -24.19
N LEU A 531 -8.13 -10.86 -23.14
CA LEU A 531 -6.67 -10.70 -23.16
C LEU A 531 -5.97 -12.06 -23.37
N ASN A 532 -6.43 -13.14 -22.74
CA ASN A 532 -5.91 -14.49 -23.01
C ASN A 532 -6.04 -14.87 -24.48
N ASN A 533 -7.20 -14.61 -25.11
CA ASN A 533 -7.38 -14.90 -26.53
C ASN A 533 -6.43 -14.08 -27.41
N PHE A 534 -6.19 -12.81 -27.05
CA PHE A 534 -5.25 -11.96 -27.77
C PHE A 534 -3.81 -12.45 -27.62
N LEU A 535 -3.38 -12.76 -26.39
CA LEU A 535 -2.03 -13.21 -26.08
C LEU A 535 -1.72 -14.56 -26.74
N ASP A 536 -2.67 -15.51 -26.68
CA ASP A 536 -2.58 -16.81 -27.37
C ASP A 536 -2.52 -16.62 -28.90
N GLY A 537 -3.39 -15.77 -29.46
CA GLY A 537 -3.37 -15.44 -30.88
C GLY A 537 -2.09 -14.74 -31.36
N ALA A 538 -1.39 -14.06 -30.45
CA ALA A 538 -0.10 -13.43 -30.68
C ALA A 538 1.10 -14.36 -30.40
N GLY A 539 0.86 -15.62 -29.99
CA GLY A 539 1.91 -16.62 -29.78
C GLY A 539 2.62 -16.54 -28.42
N PHE A 540 2.06 -15.81 -27.44
CA PHE A 540 2.63 -15.77 -26.10
C PHE A 540 2.23 -16.99 -25.27
N ASP A 541 3.21 -17.67 -24.67
CA ASP A 541 3.00 -18.66 -23.60
C ASP A 541 2.68 -17.96 -22.26
N LEU A 542 1.59 -17.20 -22.25
CA LEU A 542 1.10 -16.46 -21.09
C LEU A 542 -0.41 -16.65 -20.96
N THR A 543 -0.84 -17.24 -19.85
CA THR A 543 -2.26 -17.38 -19.50
C THR A 543 -2.52 -16.62 -18.20
N LEU A 544 -3.48 -15.69 -18.24
CA LEU A 544 -4.02 -15.00 -17.08
C LEU A 544 -5.02 -15.91 -16.35
N PRO A 545 -4.75 -16.33 -15.09
CA PRO A 545 -5.65 -17.19 -14.32
C PRO A 545 -7.04 -16.59 -14.07
N GLN A 546 -7.14 -15.27 -14.08
CA GLN A 546 -8.38 -14.51 -13.94
C GLN A 546 -9.32 -14.74 -15.13
N GLY A 547 -8.78 -14.92 -16.34
CA GLY A 547 -9.56 -15.18 -17.55
C GLY A 547 -10.05 -16.62 -17.67
N THR A 548 -9.45 -17.55 -16.92
CA THR A 548 -9.87 -18.96 -16.86
C THR A 548 -10.80 -19.26 -15.68
N GLY A 549 -10.98 -18.29 -14.76
CA GLY A 549 -11.71 -18.45 -13.51
C GLY A 549 -10.94 -19.19 -12.42
N ALA A 550 -9.62 -19.37 -12.58
CA ALA A 550 -8.76 -19.99 -11.57
C ALA A 550 -8.42 -19.03 -10.41
N SER A 551 -8.49 -17.72 -10.64
CA SER A 551 -8.26 -16.68 -9.62
C SER A 551 -9.26 -15.52 -9.78
N GLU A 552 -9.69 -14.92 -8.68
CA GLU A 552 -10.48 -13.67 -8.66
C GLU A 552 -9.65 -12.48 -8.10
N VAL A 553 -8.37 -12.71 -7.79
CA VAL A 553 -7.53 -11.76 -7.06
C VAL A 553 -7.01 -10.66 -7.98
N VAL A 554 -7.12 -9.42 -7.51
CA VAL A 554 -6.51 -8.22 -8.12
C VAL A 554 -5.13 -8.00 -7.50
N ASN A 555 -4.09 -8.26 -8.29
CA ASN A 555 -2.68 -8.21 -7.92
C ASN A 555 -1.84 -7.64 -9.08
N SER A 556 -0.53 -7.57 -8.92
CA SER A 556 0.37 -7.08 -9.98
C SER A 556 0.39 -7.94 -11.26
N PHE A 557 -0.01 -9.22 -11.19
CA PHE A 557 -0.14 -10.08 -12.36
C PHE A 557 -1.37 -9.70 -13.20
N TYR A 558 -2.49 -9.38 -12.55
CA TYR A 558 -3.69 -8.82 -13.19
C TYR A 558 -4.33 -7.70 -12.33
N PRO A 559 -4.09 -6.42 -12.67
CA PRO A 559 -4.40 -5.29 -11.80
C PRO A 559 -5.80 -4.69 -12.02
N PHE A 560 -6.61 -5.21 -12.94
CA PHE A 560 -7.87 -4.58 -13.34
C PHE A 560 -9.08 -5.13 -12.58
N PRO A 561 -9.67 -4.35 -11.65
CA PRO A 561 -10.91 -4.74 -10.99
C PRO A 561 -12.13 -4.61 -11.92
N GLU A 562 -13.14 -5.46 -11.69
CA GLU A 562 -14.46 -5.35 -12.31
C GLU A 562 -15.22 -4.13 -11.76
N LYS A 563 -15.68 -3.24 -12.64
CA LYS A 563 -16.46 -2.05 -12.26
C LYS A 563 -17.87 -2.46 -11.83
N ASN A 564 -18.28 -2.11 -10.61
CA ASN A 564 -19.62 -2.41 -10.10
C ASN A 564 -20.64 -1.32 -10.43
N SER A 565 -20.26 -0.05 -10.29
CA SER A 565 -21.14 1.11 -10.53
C SER A 565 -20.31 2.36 -10.81
N ASP A 566 -20.96 3.41 -11.29
CA ASP A 566 -20.46 4.77 -11.13
C ASP A 566 -21.19 5.39 -9.91
N VAL A 567 -20.47 6.15 -9.06
CA VAL A 567 -21.03 6.81 -7.87
C VAL A 567 -20.76 8.30 -7.98
N GLU A 568 -21.81 9.12 -7.91
CA GLU A 568 -21.69 10.57 -7.88
C GLU A 568 -21.34 11.06 -6.46
N VAL A 569 -20.17 11.68 -6.32
CA VAL A 569 -19.60 12.08 -5.02
C VAL A 569 -19.53 13.60 -4.89
N PRO A 570 -19.71 14.16 -3.68
CA PRO A 570 -19.56 15.59 -3.45
C PRO A 570 -18.12 16.07 -3.66
N MET A 571 -17.99 17.27 -4.19
CA MET A 571 -16.71 17.95 -4.38
C MET A 571 -16.79 19.36 -3.78
N LEU A 572 -15.86 19.70 -2.89
CA LEU A 572 -15.66 21.05 -2.38
C LEU A 572 -14.62 21.77 -3.23
N VAL A 573 -14.91 23.01 -3.63
CA VAL A 573 -13.96 23.86 -4.38
C VAL A 573 -13.87 25.22 -3.71
N MET A 574 -12.65 25.68 -3.45
CA MET A 574 -12.33 26.99 -2.91
C MET A 574 -11.38 27.71 -3.86
N TYR A 575 -11.60 28.99 -4.12
CA TYR A 575 -10.79 29.78 -5.05
C TYR A 575 -10.81 31.27 -4.70
N PRO A 576 -9.82 32.07 -5.14
CA PRO A 576 -9.80 33.50 -4.91
C PRO A 576 -11.03 34.19 -5.50
N LYS A 577 -11.64 35.10 -4.74
CA LYS A 577 -12.71 35.98 -5.23
C LYS A 577 -12.17 37.03 -6.19
N LEU A 578 -10.97 37.53 -5.86
CA LEU A 578 -10.23 38.53 -6.60
C LEU A 578 -8.83 37.98 -6.89
N ILE A 579 -8.39 38.15 -8.13
CA ILE A 579 -7.02 37.91 -8.55
C ILE A 579 -6.30 39.24 -8.70
N ASP A 580 -5.04 39.28 -8.26
CA ASP A 580 -4.18 40.44 -8.44
C ASP A 580 -4.09 40.79 -9.93
N ALA A 581 -4.19 42.07 -10.21
CA ALA A 581 -3.83 42.57 -11.52
C ALA A 581 -2.30 42.55 -11.64
N ASP A 582 -1.77 42.42 -12.87
CA ASP A 582 -0.32 42.45 -13.14
C ASP A 582 0.38 43.58 -12.35
N GLN A 583 1.69 43.44 -12.08
CA GLN A 583 2.53 44.32 -11.22
C GLN A 583 2.57 45.84 -11.60
N ASP A 584 1.66 46.33 -12.44
CA ASP A 584 1.53 47.71 -12.93
C ASP A 584 0.52 48.58 -12.15
N GLY A 585 -0.08 48.07 -11.08
CA GLY A 585 -0.98 48.84 -10.20
C GLY A 585 -2.40 49.01 -10.75
N THR A 586 -2.85 48.07 -11.57
CA THR A 586 -4.27 47.94 -11.94
C THR A 586 -5.11 47.36 -10.76
N PRO A 587 -6.41 47.66 -10.66
CA PRO A 587 -7.25 47.17 -9.55
C PRO A 587 -7.47 45.66 -9.63
N GLU A 588 -7.51 44.97 -8.49
CA GLU A 588 -7.97 43.58 -8.33
C GLU A 588 -9.24 43.31 -9.14
N THR A 589 -9.26 42.22 -9.89
CA THR A 589 -10.41 41.86 -10.76
C THR A 589 -11.16 40.65 -10.22
N PRO A 590 -12.50 40.63 -10.30
CA PRO A 590 -13.30 39.44 -9.97
C PRO A 590 -12.86 38.23 -10.78
N PHE A 591 -12.48 37.15 -10.08
CA PHE A 591 -12.12 35.90 -10.71
C PHE A 591 -13.36 35.01 -10.87
N ASN A 592 -13.54 34.47 -12.06
CA ASN A 592 -14.55 33.46 -12.35
C ASN A 592 -13.88 32.29 -13.08
N PRO A 593 -13.69 31.13 -12.43
CA PRO A 593 -12.99 30.01 -13.04
C PRO A 593 -13.75 29.40 -14.22
N GLN A 594 -15.08 29.59 -14.32
CA GLN A 594 -15.89 29.10 -15.45
C GLN A 594 -15.82 29.99 -16.69
N GLN A 595 -15.40 31.25 -16.55
CA GLN A 595 -15.35 32.21 -17.67
C GLN A 595 -13.92 32.57 -18.10
N GLN A 596 -12.90 32.08 -17.37
CA GLN A 596 -11.48 32.37 -17.59
C GLN A 596 -11.19 33.88 -17.75
N ASN A 597 -11.76 34.71 -16.87
CA ASN A 597 -11.49 36.14 -16.85
C ASN A 597 -10.21 36.41 -16.01
N GLY A 598 -9.04 35.94 -16.47
CA GLY A 598 -7.76 36.03 -15.74
C GLY A 598 -6.75 34.95 -16.16
N PRO A 599 -5.51 34.96 -15.63
CA PRO A 599 -4.60 33.83 -15.77
C PRO A 599 -5.19 32.59 -15.09
N GLU A 600 -4.83 31.41 -15.60
CA GLU A 600 -5.09 30.16 -14.89
C GLU A 600 -4.34 30.16 -13.56
N ILE A 601 -4.97 29.58 -12.53
CA ILE A 601 -4.39 29.52 -11.18
C ILE A 601 -3.98 28.09 -10.83
N PRO A 602 -2.89 27.90 -10.06
CA PRO A 602 -2.48 26.58 -9.59
C PRO A 602 -3.56 25.93 -8.73
N VAL A 603 -3.60 24.61 -8.74
CA VAL A 603 -4.61 23.81 -8.03
C VAL A 603 -3.94 22.94 -6.97
N VAL A 604 -4.56 22.85 -5.79
CA VAL A 604 -4.24 21.88 -4.76
C VAL A 604 -5.40 20.90 -4.62
N ILE A 605 -5.11 19.61 -4.75
CA ILE A 605 -6.02 18.55 -4.30
C ILE A 605 -5.74 18.31 -2.82
N TYR A 606 -6.77 18.45 -1.97
CA TYR A 606 -6.68 18.24 -0.53
C TYR A 606 -7.39 16.95 -0.10
N GLN A 607 -6.71 16.09 0.66
CA GLN A 607 -7.30 14.88 1.24
C GLN A 607 -7.27 14.90 2.78
N HIS A 608 -8.46 14.74 3.38
CA HIS A 608 -8.70 14.77 4.82
C HIS A 608 -8.30 13.46 5.56
N GLY A 609 -8.32 13.46 6.90
CA GLY A 609 -8.00 12.32 7.77
C GLY A 609 -9.18 11.36 8.08
N ILE A 610 -8.94 10.30 8.86
CA ILE A 610 -9.84 9.13 9.01
C ILE A 610 -11.18 9.38 9.72
N THR A 611 -11.29 10.35 10.63
CA THR A 611 -12.56 10.63 11.34
C THR A 611 -13.11 11.99 10.96
N THR A 612 -12.83 12.39 9.71
CA THR A 612 -13.13 13.73 9.19
C THR A 612 -13.80 13.63 7.84
N ASP A 613 -14.02 14.77 7.18
CA ASP A 613 -14.67 14.87 5.88
C ASP A 613 -14.06 16.02 5.07
N ARG A 614 -14.51 16.19 3.83
CA ARG A 614 -14.05 17.23 2.89
C ARG A 614 -14.04 18.64 3.47
N SER A 615 -14.86 18.96 4.47
CA SER A 615 -14.84 20.25 5.16
C SER A 615 -13.55 20.51 5.93
N ALA A 616 -12.75 19.49 6.26
CA ALA A 616 -11.43 19.65 6.85
C ALA A 616 -10.51 20.52 5.99
N ALA A 617 -10.78 20.64 4.69
CA ALA A 617 -10.07 21.52 3.78
C ALA A 617 -10.42 23.01 3.98
N LEU A 618 -11.53 23.37 4.65
CA LEU A 618 -12.05 24.75 4.64
C LEU A 618 -11.05 25.77 5.21
N THR A 619 -10.34 25.46 6.29
CA THR A 619 -9.37 26.38 6.92
C THR A 619 -8.10 26.49 6.08
N PHE A 620 -7.39 25.37 5.88
CA PHE A 620 -6.13 25.29 5.14
C PHE A 620 -6.32 25.73 3.69
N GLY A 621 -7.41 25.27 3.07
CA GLY A 621 -7.77 25.60 1.72
C GLY A 621 -8.17 27.06 1.52
N SER A 622 -8.91 27.67 2.46
CA SER A 622 -9.17 29.11 2.41
C SER A 622 -7.89 29.94 2.53
N ALA A 623 -6.96 29.50 3.38
CA ALA A 623 -5.67 30.19 3.54
C ALA A 623 -4.83 30.16 2.25
N LEU A 624 -4.85 29.05 1.51
CA LEU A 624 -4.23 28.95 0.18
C LEU A 624 -5.00 29.73 -0.89
N ALA A 625 -6.35 29.66 -0.88
CA ALA A 625 -7.19 30.37 -1.83
C ALA A 625 -7.09 31.88 -1.74
N ALA A 626 -6.95 32.41 -0.52
CA ALA A 626 -6.65 33.82 -0.28
C ALA A 626 -5.33 34.28 -0.91
N LYS A 627 -4.43 33.34 -1.26
CA LYS A 627 -3.14 33.56 -1.92
C LYS A 627 -3.12 33.15 -3.40
N GLY A 628 -4.29 33.02 -4.02
CA GLY A 628 -4.41 32.81 -5.47
C GLY A 628 -4.30 31.36 -5.93
N ILE A 629 -4.62 30.39 -5.07
CA ILE A 629 -4.56 28.95 -5.36
C ILE A 629 -5.97 28.37 -5.32
N ALA A 630 -6.38 27.56 -6.29
CA ALA A 630 -7.61 26.79 -6.19
C ALA A 630 -7.39 25.55 -5.29
N VAL A 631 -8.36 25.20 -4.45
CA VAL A 631 -8.28 24.02 -3.59
C VAL A 631 -9.52 23.16 -3.80
N ILE A 632 -9.32 21.88 -4.07
CA ILE A 632 -10.38 20.92 -4.39
C ILE A 632 -10.29 19.73 -3.44
N ALA A 633 -11.41 19.33 -2.84
CA ALA A 633 -11.48 18.19 -1.93
C ALA A 633 -12.70 17.31 -2.20
N ILE A 634 -12.51 16.00 -2.12
CA ILE A 634 -13.55 14.97 -2.14
C ILE A 634 -13.39 14.05 -0.93
N ASP A 635 -14.46 13.36 -0.54
CA ASP A 635 -14.40 12.42 0.57
C ASP A 635 -13.80 11.08 0.16
N GLN A 636 -13.01 10.51 1.08
CA GLN A 636 -12.54 9.13 0.96
C GLN A 636 -13.73 8.14 0.99
N PRO A 637 -13.57 6.89 0.54
CA PRO A 637 -14.62 5.87 0.75
C PRO A 637 -15.03 5.80 2.22
N LEU A 638 -16.32 5.62 2.49
CA LEU A 638 -16.89 5.55 3.85
C LEU A 638 -16.80 6.83 4.70
N HIS A 639 -16.54 7.99 4.08
CA HIS A 639 -16.52 9.30 4.75
C HIS A 639 -17.57 10.25 4.18
N GLY A 640 -17.76 11.42 4.76
CA GLY A 640 -18.70 12.43 4.28
C GLY A 640 -19.17 13.33 5.40
N VAL A 641 -19.96 14.35 5.06
CA VAL A 641 -20.46 15.30 6.06
C VAL A 641 -21.56 14.64 6.90
N ASP A 642 -21.41 14.65 8.23
CA ASP A 642 -22.38 14.07 9.15
C ASP A 642 -23.56 15.01 9.48
N GLY A 643 -24.54 14.48 10.22
CA GLY A 643 -25.63 15.25 10.81
C GLY A 643 -25.22 16.04 12.04
N THR A 644 -25.89 17.17 12.28
CA THR A 644 -25.68 18.04 13.44
C THR A 644 -25.98 17.33 14.77
N VAL A 645 -25.14 17.54 15.80
CA VAL A 645 -25.40 17.11 17.19
C VAL A 645 -25.78 18.34 18.00
N ILE A 646 -26.73 18.22 18.93
CA ILE A 646 -26.98 19.21 20.00
C ILE A 646 -27.02 18.43 21.32
N ALA A 647 -26.00 18.54 22.17
CA ALA A 647 -25.99 17.90 23.49
C ALA A 647 -26.72 18.80 24.52
N THR A 648 -27.66 18.26 25.30
CA THR A 648 -28.48 19.07 26.24
C THR A 648 -28.45 18.66 27.71
N ASP A 649 -27.87 17.52 28.11
CA ASP A 649 -28.32 16.85 29.34
C ASP A 649 -27.29 16.63 30.48
N ASP A 650 -26.05 17.12 30.43
CA ASP A 650 -25.13 17.05 31.59
C ASP A 650 -24.85 18.42 32.25
N PRO A 651 -25.39 18.72 33.45
CA PRO A 651 -25.02 19.90 34.25
C PRO A 651 -23.78 19.68 35.14
N VAL A 652 -23.09 18.54 35.05
CA VAL A 652 -21.93 18.15 35.89
C VAL A 652 -20.70 17.71 35.08
N ASN A 653 -20.81 17.40 33.79
CA ASN A 653 -19.68 17.39 32.85
C ASN A 653 -19.98 18.32 31.67
N GLU A 654 -18.94 19.02 31.24
CA GLU A 654 -18.98 20.08 30.24
C GLU A 654 -19.75 19.65 28.97
N PRO A 655 -20.61 20.51 28.38
CA PRO A 655 -21.06 20.32 27.00
C PRO A 655 -19.84 20.03 26.13
N THR A 656 -19.90 18.96 25.31
CA THR A 656 -18.78 18.44 24.51
C THR A 656 -17.89 19.58 24.02
N ASP A 657 -16.58 19.52 24.31
CA ASP A 657 -15.59 20.60 24.10
C ASP A 657 -15.70 21.30 22.73
N SER A 658 -16.20 20.63 21.70
CA SER A 658 -16.39 21.18 20.35
C SER A 658 -17.50 22.26 20.27
N MET A 659 -18.75 22.01 20.66
CA MET A 659 -19.85 22.98 20.41
C MET A 659 -19.79 24.23 21.29
N THR A 660 -19.44 24.04 22.56
CA THR A 660 -19.18 25.13 23.51
C THR A 660 -17.89 25.85 23.14
N GLY A 661 -16.86 25.12 22.71
CA GLY A 661 -15.64 25.67 22.15
C GLY A 661 -15.90 26.49 20.89
N TRP A 662 -16.75 26.02 19.97
CA TRP A 662 -17.17 26.75 18.77
C TRP A 662 -17.91 28.02 19.16
N ALA A 663 -18.91 27.93 20.03
CA ALA A 663 -19.63 29.13 20.46
C ALA A 663 -18.71 30.13 21.19
N LEU A 664 -17.73 29.66 21.98
CA LEU A 664 -16.73 30.50 22.64
C LEU A 664 -15.71 31.10 21.65
N LEU A 665 -15.23 30.33 20.68
CA LEU A 665 -14.35 30.78 19.59
C LEU A 665 -15.04 31.84 18.76
N LEU A 666 -16.27 31.58 18.36
CA LEU A 666 -17.12 32.50 17.63
C LEU A 666 -17.34 33.80 18.41
N LEU A 667 -17.64 33.71 19.71
CA LEU A 667 -17.77 34.89 20.57
C LEU A 667 -16.45 35.66 20.70
N SER A 668 -15.31 34.98 20.80
CA SER A 668 -13.99 35.60 20.86
C SER A 668 -13.56 36.26 19.55
N ASN A 669 -13.96 35.72 18.40
CA ASN A 669 -13.77 36.35 17.09
C ASN A 669 -14.58 37.64 16.97
N VAL A 670 -15.78 37.69 17.57
CA VAL A 670 -16.55 38.93 17.61
C VAL A 670 -15.89 39.95 18.54
N GLU A 671 -15.28 39.54 19.65
CA GLU A 671 -14.50 40.45 20.50
C GLU A 671 -13.31 41.06 19.75
N SER A 672 -12.53 40.23 19.05
CA SER A 672 -11.34 40.68 18.32
C SER A 672 -11.68 41.64 17.18
N THR A 673 -12.69 41.31 16.37
CA THR A 673 -13.15 42.16 15.25
C THR A 673 -13.71 43.51 15.69
N ASN A 674 -14.18 43.63 16.94
CA ASN A 674 -14.69 44.87 17.52
C ASN A 674 -13.71 45.55 18.48
N GLY A 675 -12.43 45.15 18.48
CA GLY A 675 -11.36 45.83 19.21
C GLY A 675 -11.44 45.69 20.74
N LEU A 676 -12.03 44.60 21.24
CA LEU A 676 -12.09 44.27 22.67
C LEU A 676 -10.97 43.30 23.07
N ASP A 677 -10.59 43.35 24.35
CA ASP A 677 -9.65 42.38 24.93
C ASP A 677 -10.30 40.99 24.93
N ALA A 678 -9.57 39.96 24.49
CA ALA A 678 -10.04 38.58 24.46
C ALA A 678 -10.50 38.10 25.85
N GLY A 679 -11.70 37.53 25.93
CA GLY A 679 -12.30 37.02 27.17
C GLY A 679 -13.14 38.04 27.95
N THR A 680 -13.54 39.15 27.34
CA THR A 680 -14.45 40.14 27.94
C THR A 680 -15.84 39.54 28.25
N LEU A 681 -16.33 38.63 27.42
CA LEU A 681 -17.60 37.89 27.51
C LEU A 681 -17.51 36.71 28.48
N THR A 682 -16.31 36.12 28.64
CA THR A 682 -16.08 34.99 29.55
C THR A 682 -15.92 35.45 31.00
N THR A 683 -15.22 36.57 31.23
CA THR A 683 -14.98 37.17 32.55
C THR A 683 -16.24 37.79 33.19
N SER A 684 -17.28 38.05 32.40
CA SER A 684 -18.54 38.65 32.84
C SER A 684 -19.63 37.63 33.22
N GLY A 685 -19.38 36.32 33.06
CA GLY A 685 -20.30 35.25 33.48
C GLY A 685 -21.52 35.02 32.56
N LEU A 686 -21.44 35.49 31.31
CA LEU A 686 -22.51 35.53 30.31
C LEU A 686 -22.58 34.37 29.28
N PRO A 687 -21.70 33.34 29.22
CA PRO A 687 -21.72 32.36 28.13
C PRO A 687 -22.99 31.49 28.05
N GLY A 688 -23.52 31.01 29.18
CA GLY A 688 -24.48 29.90 29.17
C GLY A 688 -25.76 30.15 28.36
N ALA A 689 -26.41 31.30 28.52
CA ALA A 689 -27.68 31.58 27.85
C ALA A 689 -27.52 31.92 26.36
N LEU A 690 -26.45 32.64 25.99
CA LEU A 690 -26.17 33.01 24.60
C LEU A 690 -25.75 31.78 23.79
N VAL A 691 -24.86 30.96 24.34
CA VAL A 691 -24.45 29.67 23.78
C VAL A 691 -25.68 28.75 23.65
N GLN A 692 -26.49 28.61 24.69
CA GLN A 692 -27.68 27.76 24.65
C GLN A 692 -28.72 28.21 23.60
N SER A 693 -28.89 29.52 23.38
CA SER A 693 -29.77 30.04 22.33
C SER A 693 -29.22 29.81 20.91
N ALA A 694 -27.90 29.85 20.74
CA ALA A 694 -27.26 29.50 19.47
C ALA A 694 -27.37 28.00 19.17
N LEU A 695 -27.14 27.16 20.19
CA LEU A 695 -27.27 25.70 20.12
C LEU A 695 -28.71 25.25 19.86
N ALA A 696 -29.70 25.96 20.40
CA ALA A 696 -31.10 25.73 20.08
C ALA A 696 -31.44 26.07 18.62
N ASN A 697 -30.54 26.75 17.88
CA ASN A 697 -30.73 27.19 16.51
C ASN A 697 -32.03 28.02 16.35
N GLU A 698 -32.30 28.87 17.34
CA GLU A 698 -33.50 29.72 17.44
C GLU A 698 -33.11 31.19 17.21
N PRO A 699 -33.22 31.73 15.97
CA PRO A 699 -32.69 33.06 15.65
C PRO A 699 -33.29 34.18 16.49
N GLU A 700 -34.59 34.09 16.78
CA GLU A 700 -35.29 35.09 17.60
C GLU A 700 -34.83 35.04 19.07
N ALA A 701 -34.58 33.85 19.60
CA ALA A 701 -34.09 33.68 20.97
C ALA A 701 -32.63 34.14 21.11
N PHE A 702 -31.80 33.86 20.09
CA PHE A 702 -30.41 34.33 20.05
C PHE A 702 -30.34 35.85 20.01
N LEU A 703 -31.09 36.50 19.11
CA LEU A 703 -31.15 37.96 19.04
C LEU A 703 -31.70 38.57 20.33
N ALA A 704 -32.74 37.98 20.93
CA ALA A 704 -33.25 38.43 22.23
C ALA A 704 -32.22 38.28 23.36
N ALA A 705 -31.38 37.25 23.33
CA ALA A 705 -30.27 37.07 24.25
C ALA A 705 -29.20 38.15 24.05
N VAL A 706 -28.77 38.42 22.80
CA VAL A 706 -27.83 39.52 22.48
C VAL A 706 -28.34 40.86 23.00
N GLU A 707 -29.62 41.16 22.75
CA GLU A 707 -30.28 42.40 23.17
C GLU A 707 -30.35 42.57 24.69
N SER A 708 -30.69 41.50 25.40
CA SER A 708 -30.91 41.57 26.85
C SER A 708 -29.64 41.41 27.67
N ILE A 709 -28.63 40.74 27.13
CA ILE A 709 -27.41 40.33 27.83
C ILE A 709 -26.21 41.17 27.39
N VAL A 710 -26.01 41.37 26.08
CA VAL A 710 -24.79 41.97 25.54
C VAL A 710 -24.92 43.47 25.32
N ARG A 711 -26.05 43.94 24.77
CA ARG A 711 -26.29 45.38 24.53
C ARG A 711 -26.09 46.27 25.77
N PRO A 712 -26.49 45.86 27.01
CA PRO A 712 -26.23 46.67 28.19
C PRO A 712 -24.74 46.88 28.53
N ILE A 713 -23.84 46.12 27.91
CA ILE A 713 -22.39 46.11 28.16
C ILE A 713 -21.65 46.86 27.05
N SER A 714 -22.00 46.57 25.80
CA SER A 714 -21.41 47.22 24.62
C SER A 714 -22.41 47.22 23.48
N ASP A 715 -22.78 48.42 23.01
CA ASP A 715 -23.63 48.62 21.84
C ASP A 715 -22.92 48.06 20.58
N ASP A 716 -21.63 48.35 20.42
CA ASP A 716 -20.82 47.89 19.27
C ASP A 716 -20.74 46.35 19.20
N LEU A 717 -20.57 45.68 20.35
CA LEU A 717 -20.52 44.23 20.42
C LEU A 717 -21.87 43.57 20.13
N ALA A 718 -22.96 44.16 20.63
CA ALA A 718 -24.30 43.68 20.37
C ALA A 718 -24.71 43.89 18.92
N ASP A 719 -24.31 45.01 18.31
CA ASP A 719 -24.52 45.29 16.90
C ASP A 719 -23.68 44.33 16.03
N GLY A 720 -22.43 44.06 16.41
CA GLY A 720 -21.56 43.06 15.77
C GLY A 720 -22.13 41.63 15.83
N LEU A 721 -22.56 41.17 17.01
CA LEU A 721 -23.22 39.87 17.17
C LEU A 721 -24.53 39.77 16.40
N THR A 722 -25.31 40.85 16.37
CA THR A 722 -26.56 40.91 15.60
C THR A 722 -26.28 40.80 14.10
N ALA A 723 -25.23 41.46 13.61
CA ALA A 723 -24.82 41.39 12.20
C ALA A 723 -24.32 39.98 11.82
N GLN A 724 -23.56 39.32 12.69
CA GLN A 724 -23.02 37.97 12.43
C GLN A 724 -23.97 36.82 12.78
N ALA A 725 -25.09 37.10 13.48
CA ALA A 725 -26.06 36.08 13.91
C ALA A 725 -26.45 35.05 12.84
N PRO A 726 -26.71 35.43 11.56
CA PRO A 726 -27.07 34.44 10.54
C PRO A 726 -25.98 33.41 10.27
N VAL A 727 -24.72 33.83 10.14
CA VAL A 727 -23.57 32.95 9.87
C VAL A 727 -23.23 32.14 11.12
N LEU A 728 -23.30 32.74 12.31
CA LEU A 728 -23.08 32.06 13.58
C LEU A 728 -24.07 30.89 13.77
N LEU A 729 -25.36 31.15 13.57
CA LEU A 729 -26.41 30.14 13.67
C LEU A 729 -26.29 29.08 12.56
N ARG A 730 -25.89 29.47 11.34
CA ARG A 730 -25.58 28.53 10.25
C ARG A 730 -24.42 27.60 10.62
N THR A 731 -23.33 28.16 11.15
CA THR A 731 -22.14 27.41 11.58
C THR A 731 -22.52 26.38 12.64
N VAL A 732 -23.27 26.78 13.67
CA VAL A 732 -23.75 25.86 14.72
C VAL A 732 -24.70 24.80 14.14
N ARG A 733 -25.62 25.20 13.25
CA ARG A 733 -26.55 24.27 12.58
C ARG A 733 -25.81 23.25 11.73
N LEU A 734 -24.67 23.59 11.16
CA LEU A 734 -23.88 22.74 10.26
C LEU A 734 -22.61 22.22 10.93
N SER A 735 -22.66 22.00 12.25
CA SER A 735 -21.55 21.44 13.02
C SER A 735 -21.34 19.94 12.84
N GLY A 736 -22.11 19.30 11.94
CA GLY A 736 -21.88 17.91 11.55
C GLY A 736 -20.68 17.73 10.63
N SER A 737 -20.22 18.80 9.98
CA SER A 737 -18.96 18.79 9.23
C SER A 737 -17.76 19.06 10.15
N THR A 738 -16.62 18.44 9.87
CA THR A 738 -15.34 18.55 10.60
C THR A 738 -14.97 20.00 10.91
N VAL A 739 -14.92 20.85 9.87
CA VAL A 739 -14.97 22.30 10.05
C VAL A 739 -16.40 22.71 9.76
N ALA A 740 -17.09 23.18 10.79
CA ALA A 740 -18.51 23.48 10.74
C ALA A 740 -18.84 24.48 9.61
N GLY A 741 -19.83 24.16 8.76
CA GLY A 741 -20.27 25.05 7.69
C GLY A 741 -20.73 24.36 6.41
N LEU A 742 -20.50 23.05 6.24
CA LEU A 742 -21.03 22.33 5.08
C LEU A 742 -22.28 21.53 5.48
N PRO A 743 -23.37 21.58 4.68
CA PRO A 743 -24.48 20.65 4.84
C PRO A 743 -24.16 19.30 4.17
N PRO A 744 -24.69 18.18 4.69
CA PRO A 744 -24.67 16.91 3.99
C PRO A 744 -25.49 17.00 2.69
N VAL A 745 -24.98 16.44 1.59
CA VAL A 745 -25.68 16.49 0.29
C VAL A 745 -26.86 15.52 0.22
N TYR A 746 -26.80 14.41 0.96
CA TYR A 746 -27.82 13.37 0.98
C TYR A 746 -27.85 12.70 2.35
N THR A 747 -29.03 12.67 2.98
CA THR A 747 -29.21 12.27 4.38
C THR A 747 -30.00 10.98 4.55
N GLN A 748 -30.27 10.27 3.45
CA GLN A 748 -30.94 8.97 3.50
C GLN A 748 -29.91 7.85 3.29
N PRO A 749 -30.14 6.65 3.84
CA PRO A 749 -29.28 5.51 3.58
C PRO A 749 -29.23 5.10 2.10
N GLY A 750 -28.07 4.63 1.65
CA GLY A 750 -27.81 4.18 0.28
C GLY A 750 -27.42 5.29 -0.70
N VAL A 751 -27.51 5.01 -2.01
CA VAL A 751 -27.17 5.95 -3.07
C VAL A 751 -28.35 6.85 -3.45
N ASN A 752 -28.06 8.14 -3.66
CA ASN A 752 -28.98 9.10 -4.24
C ASN A 752 -29.15 8.82 -5.74
N PRO A 753 -30.37 8.49 -6.22
CA PRO A 753 -30.60 8.17 -7.63
C PRO A 753 -30.58 9.39 -8.57
N GLU A 754 -30.62 10.61 -8.03
CA GLU A 754 -30.76 11.86 -8.78
C GLU A 754 -29.61 12.85 -8.53
N GLY A 755 -28.51 12.43 -7.89
CA GLY A 755 -27.37 13.31 -7.64
C GLY A 755 -26.31 12.72 -6.72
N ALA A 756 -25.48 13.61 -6.16
CA ALA A 756 -24.40 13.24 -5.26
C ALA A 756 -24.87 12.50 -3.98
N THR A 757 -24.02 11.59 -3.52
CA THR A 757 -24.18 10.78 -2.31
C THR A 757 -22.96 10.94 -1.41
N GLU A 758 -23.16 11.20 -0.12
CA GLU A 758 -22.08 11.14 0.86
C GLU A 758 -21.42 9.74 0.84
N ARG A 759 -20.09 9.67 0.94
CA ARG A 759 -19.33 8.43 0.70
C ARG A 759 -19.45 7.40 1.82
N HIS A 760 -20.03 7.77 2.96
CA HIS A 760 -20.47 6.88 4.03
C HIS A 760 -21.86 6.26 3.74
N PHE A 761 -22.53 6.63 2.64
CA PHE A 761 -23.84 6.08 2.20
C PHE A 761 -24.95 6.15 3.27
N GLY A 762 -24.88 7.12 4.18
CA GLY A 762 -25.77 7.23 5.34
C GLY A 762 -25.56 6.19 6.45
N TYR A 763 -24.39 5.54 6.54
CA TYR A 763 -24.04 4.55 7.55
C TYR A 763 -22.76 4.91 8.31
N GLY A 764 -22.71 4.57 9.60
CA GLY A 764 -21.52 4.58 10.46
C GLY A 764 -21.59 3.43 11.47
N SER A 765 -20.80 3.44 12.54
CA SER A 765 -20.90 2.43 13.60
C SER A 765 -21.42 2.98 14.93
N ASP A 766 -22.12 2.14 15.69
CA ASP A 766 -22.36 2.43 17.10
C ASP A 766 -21.11 2.15 17.97
N GLN A 767 -21.22 2.38 19.28
CA GLN A 767 -20.18 2.08 20.29
C GLN A 767 -19.69 0.62 20.34
N CYS A 768 -20.33 -0.28 19.59
CA CYS A 768 -19.98 -1.69 19.47
C CYS A 768 -19.47 -2.07 18.09
N SER A 769 -19.10 -1.08 17.26
CA SER A 769 -18.63 -1.30 15.88
C SER A 769 -19.68 -2.01 15.01
N VAL A 770 -20.98 -1.87 15.35
CA VAL A 770 -22.09 -2.40 14.56
C VAL A 770 -22.53 -1.34 13.57
N VAL A 771 -22.52 -1.70 12.28
CA VAL A 771 -23.00 -0.83 11.19
C VAL A 771 -24.45 -0.44 11.42
N THR A 772 -24.68 0.87 11.51
CA THR A 772 -25.96 1.48 11.84
C THR A 772 -26.23 2.65 10.91
N ALA A 773 -27.50 2.84 10.54
CA ALA A 773 -27.89 4.00 9.74
C ALA A 773 -27.72 5.28 10.57
N MET A 774 -27.10 6.30 9.97
CA MET A 774 -26.92 7.62 10.58
C MET A 774 -28.26 8.35 10.70
N ASP A 775 -28.41 9.12 11.78
CA ASP A 775 -29.53 10.05 11.97
C ASP A 775 -29.05 11.48 11.77
N PHE A 776 -29.60 12.13 10.75
CA PHE A 776 -29.30 13.52 10.39
C PHE A 776 -30.29 14.51 10.99
N THR A 777 -31.27 14.05 11.77
CA THR A 777 -32.17 14.94 12.48
C THR A 777 -31.44 15.59 13.66
N PRO A 778 -31.51 16.92 13.83
CA PRO A 778 -30.99 17.57 15.04
C PRO A 778 -31.78 17.06 16.24
N ALA A 779 -31.17 16.16 17.01
CA ALA A 779 -31.79 15.51 18.15
C ALA A 779 -30.86 15.57 19.38
N ASN A 780 -31.47 15.57 20.56
CA ASN A 780 -30.78 15.56 21.84
C ASN A 780 -30.14 14.18 22.06
N TYR A 781 -28.82 14.10 21.91
CA TYR A 781 -28.06 12.92 22.29
C TYR A 781 -27.51 13.08 23.71
N SER A 782 -27.48 11.98 24.47
CA SER A 782 -26.68 11.89 25.68
C SER A 782 -25.20 11.97 25.30
N SER A 783 -24.38 12.64 26.10
CA SER A 783 -22.91 12.68 25.92
C SER A 783 -22.26 11.29 25.95
N ASP A 784 -22.97 10.30 26.49
CA ASP A 784 -22.48 8.93 26.72
C ASP A 784 -22.77 7.97 25.55
N ASP A 785 -23.54 8.38 24.53
CA ASP A 785 -23.88 7.52 23.39
C ASP A 785 -22.93 7.81 22.20
N ALA A 786 -21.96 6.92 21.93
CA ALA A 786 -21.17 7.02 20.70
C ALA A 786 -22.10 6.85 19.48
N ARG A 787 -22.19 7.88 18.64
CA ARG A 787 -23.05 7.93 17.46
C ARG A 787 -22.25 7.49 16.22
N PRO A 788 -22.90 6.83 15.24
CA PRO A 788 -22.37 6.70 13.89
C PRO A 788 -21.82 8.02 13.35
N ALA A 789 -20.53 8.06 13.01
CA ALA A 789 -19.85 9.20 12.42
C ALA A 789 -19.05 8.83 11.16
N SER A 790 -18.64 9.86 10.43
CA SER A 790 -17.82 9.77 9.21
C SER A 790 -16.52 9.01 9.49
N GLY A 791 -16.25 7.99 8.67
CA GLY A 791 -15.00 7.24 8.72
C GLY A 791 -14.87 6.21 9.83
N ASP A 792 -15.81 6.10 10.77
CA ASP A 792 -15.76 5.11 11.85
C ASP A 792 -15.77 3.64 11.35
N LEU A 793 -16.29 3.43 10.14
CA LEU A 793 -16.33 2.11 9.48
C LEU A 793 -15.09 1.80 8.62
N PHE A 794 -14.11 2.71 8.57
CA PHE A 794 -12.99 2.60 7.64
C PHE A 794 -11.98 1.53 8.04
N ILE A 795 -11.68 1.38 9.34
CA ILE A 795 -10.82 0.30 9.84
C ILE A 795 -11.66 -0.95 10.09
N ASN A 796 -11.45 -1.97 9.27
CA ASN A 796 -12.19 -3.22 9.32
C ASN A 796 -11.28 -4.40 9.70
N LEU A 797 -11.04 -4.62 10.98
CA LEU A 797 -10.18 -5.72 11.45
C LEU A 797 -10.80 -7.12 11.27
N GLU A 798 -12.06 -7.21 10.81
CA GLU A 798 -12.75 -8.45 10.48
C GLU A 798 -12.53 -8.86 9.01
N ASN A 799 -12.03 -7.95 8.15
CA ASN A 799 -11.75 -8.22 6.74
C ASN A 799 -10.61 -7.33 6.22
N PHE A 800 -9.41 -7.91 6.10
CA PHE A 800 -8.22 -7.15 5.69
C PHE A 800 -8.30 -6.66 4.25
N ILE A 801 -8.86 -7.47 3.36
CA ILE A 801 -8.96 -7.17 1.92
C ILE A 801 -9.88 -5.97 1.67
N ASN A 802 -10.94 -5.83 2.47
CA ASN A 802 -11.79 -4.65 2.45
C ASN A 802 -11.01 -3.35 2.77
N ASN A 803 -10.13 -3.35 3.78
CA ASN A 803 -9.29 -2.17 4.09
C ASN A 803 -8.38 -1.80 2.92
N ARG A 804 -7.70 -2.79 2.33
CA ARG A 804 -6.84 -2.60 1.16
C ARG A 804 -7.60 -1.95 0.01
N ASP A 805 -8.77 -2.48 -0.30
CA ASP A 805 -9.53 -2.07 -1.49
C ASP A 805 -10.30 -0.75 -1.26
N LEU A 806 -10.62 -0.38 -0.02
CA LEU A 806 -11.02 1.00 0.34
C LEU A 806 -9.90 1.98 0.01
N LEU A 807 -8.67 1.70 0.42
CA LEU A 807 -7.53 2.59 0.12
C LEU A 807 -7.22 2.64 -1.38
N ARG A 808 -7.23 1.50 -2.09
CA ARG A 808 -7.07 1.48 -3.55
C ARG A 808 -8.17 2.27 -4.27
N GLN A 809 -9.43 2.15 -3.84
CA GLN A 809 -10.54 2.95 -4.36
C GLN A 809 -10.30 4.44 -4.17
N GLY A 810 -9.88 4.85 -2.97
CA GLY A 810 -9.53 6.24 -2.69
C GLY A 810 -8.42 6.77 -3.60
N SER A 811 -7.41 5.98 -3.92
CA SER A 811 -6.32 6.39 -4.81
C SER A 811 -6.79 6.55 -6.26
N VAL A 812 -7.61 5.62 -6.76
CA VAL A 812 -8.18 5.69 -8.13
C VAL A 812 -9.17 6.86 -8.28
N ASP A 813 -9.91 7.18 -7.22
CA ASP A 813 -10.78 8.35 -7.17
C ASP A 813 -9.99 9.65 -7.30
N LEU A 814 -8.86 9.75 -6.59
CA LEU A 814 -7.93 10.89 -6.71
C LEU A 814 -7.29 10.99 -8.10
N MET A 815 -6.95 9.87 -8.74
CA MET A 815 -6.46 9.84 -10.13
C MET A 815 -7.50 10.38 -11.10
N THR A 816 -8.76 9.97 -10.93
CA THR A 816 -9.88 10.43 -11.77
C THR A 816 -10.15 11.92 -11.55
N LEU A 817 -10.12 12.40 -10.30
CA LEU A 817 -10.22 13.82 -9.98
C LEU A 817 -9.07 14.62 -10.63
N ARG A 818 -7.84 14.13 -10.54
CA ARG A 818 -6.66 14.77 -11.12
C ARG A 818 -6.72 14.86 -12.64
N ALA A 819 -7.16 13.80 -13.32
CA ALA A 819 -7.37 13.80 -14.77
C ALA A 819 -8.48 14.77 -15.18
N SER A 820 -9.41 15.10 -14.27
CA SER A 820 -10.58 15.93 -14.56
C SER A 820 -10.41 17.42 -14.24
N ILE A 821 -9.24 17.89 -13.80
CA ILE A 821 -9.05 19.29 -13.37
C ILE A 821 -9.47 20.30 -14.44
N GLY A 822 -9.07 20.11 -15.71
CA GLY A 822 -9.45 20.99 -16.81
C GLY A 822 -10.96 20.97 -17.12
N ASP A 823 -11.64 19.85 -16.84
CA ASP A 823 -13.09 19.70 -17.00
C ASP A 823 -13.88 20.33 -15.85
N ILE A 824 -13.27 20.54 -14.68
CA ILE A 824 -13.90 21.26 -13.56
C ILE A 824 -14.08 22.72 -13.93
N ALA A 825 -13.02 23.40 -14.35
CA ALA A 825 -13.10 24.79 -14.79
C ALA A 825 -11.89 25.21 -15.65
N PRO A 826 -12.09 25.98 -16.74
CA PRO A 826 -11.01 26.44 -17.61
C PRO A 826 -10.07 27.46 -16.96
N GLY A 827 -10.42 28.04 -15.80
CA GLY A 827 -9.54 28.91 -15.02
C GLY A 827 -8.55 28.17 -14.12
N PHE A 828 -8.58 26.84 -14.10
CA PHE A 828 -7.69 26.01 -13.29
C PHE A 828 -6.54 25.47 -14.14
N ASP A 829 -5.31 25.68 -13.67
CA ASP A 829 -4.10 25.28 -14.38
C ASP A 829 -3.84 23.78 -14.21
N GLU A 830 -4.21 22.99 -15.22
CA GLU A 830 -4.01 21.53 -15.23
C GLU A 830 -2.54 21.10 -15.32
N SER A 831 -1.62 22.02 -15.62
CA SER A 831 -0.16 21.79 -15.62
C SER A 831 0.50 22.12 -14.29
N ASN A 832 -0.21 22.80 -13.38
CA ASN A 832 0.27 23.21 -12.06
C ASN A 832 -0.65 22.69 -10.94
N VAL A 833 -0.72 21.37 -10.83
CA VAL A 833 -1.49 20.68 -9.79
C VAL A 833 -0.58 20.10 -8.71
N TYR A 834 -0.94 20.38 -7.47
CA TYR A 834 -0.23 19.99 -6.25
C TYR A 834 -1.14 19.14 -5.36
N PHE A 835 -0.55 18.43 -4.41
CA PHE A 835 -1.29 17.62 -3.45
C PHE A 835 -0.99 18.01 -2.01
N VAL A 836 -2.03 18.04 -1.17
CA VAL A 836 -1.89 18.17 0.29
C VAL A 836 -2.72 17.09 0.96
N GLY A 837 -2.06 16.21 1.71
CA GLY A 837 -2.72 15.18 2.51
C GLY A 837 -2.51 15.43 3.99
N HIS A 838 -3.49 15.08 4.82
CA HIS A 838 -3.36 15.06 6.28
C HIS A 838 -3.74 13.71 6.86
N SER A 839 -2.94 13.16 7.79
CA SER A 839 -3.26 11.91 8.48
C SER A 839 -3.56 10.76 7.50
N LEU A 840 -4.72 10.10 7.55
CA LEU A 840 -5.16 9.11 6.55
C LEU A 840 -5.06 9.62 5.09
N GLY A 841 -5.28 10.91 4.87
CA GLY A 841 -5.10 11.53 3.56
C GLY A 841 -3.66 11.46 3.04
N THR A 842 -2.67 11.24 3.91
CA THR A 842 -1.27 10.95 3.51
C THR A 842 -1.03 9.47 3.22
N LEU A 843 -1.76 8.54 3.84
CA LEU A 843 -1.72 7.11 3.53
C LEU A 843 -2.22 6.90 2.09
N ASN A 844 -3.46 7.29 1.84
CA ASN A 844 -4.07 7.20 0.51
C ASN A 844 -3.38 8.15 -0.51
N GLY A 845 -3.08 9.37 -0.07
CA GLY A 845 -2.44 10.38 -0.90
C GLY A 845 -1.00 10.08 -1.30
N GLY A 846 -0.22 9.46 -0.41
CA GLY A 846 1.16 9.05 -0.70
C GLY A 846 1.21 8.01 -1.82
N ALA A 847 0.37 6.97 -1.74
CA ALA A 847 0.23 5.97 -2.79
C ALA A 847 -0.26 6.58 -4.12
N PHE A 848 -1.25 7.48 -4.06
CA PHE A 848 -1.72 8.24 -5.22
C PHE A 848 -0.61 9.06 -5.89
N VAL A 849 0.14 9.86 -5.13
CA VAL A 849 1.24 10.69 -5.65
C VAL A 849 2.35 9.81 -6.23
N GLY A 850 2.77 8.78 -5.50
CA GLY A 850 3.78 7.84 -5.96
C GLY A 850 3.41 7.19 -7.29
N ALA A 851 2.23 6.57 -7.36
CA ALA A 851 1.76 5.86 -8.55
C ALA A 851 1.55 6.78 -9.77
N THR A 852 0.98 7.98 -9.58
CA THR A 852 0.71 8.89 -10.69
C THR A 852 1.97 9.51 -11.27
N ASN A 853 2.96 9.85 -10.44
CA ASN A 853 4.19 10.48 -10.92
C ASN A 853 5.09 9.53 -11.71
N VAL A 854 5.02 8.22 -11.45
CA VAL A 854 5.70 7.19 -12.28
C VAL A 854 4.84 6.60 -13.38
N SER A 855 3.60 7.07 -13.55
CA SER A 855 2.70 6.61 -14.61
C SER A 855 3.08 7.16 -16.00
N ASN A 856 3.97 8.16 -16.07
CA ASN A 856 4.36 8.87 -17.28
C ASN A 856 3.14 9.41 -18.08
N ARG A 857 2.12 9.87 -17.34
CA ARG A 857 0.94 10.57 -17.85
C ARG A 857 0.92 12.00 -17.33
N GLU A 858 1.02 12.98 -18.24
CA GLU A 858 1.06 14.40 -17.88
C GLU A 858 -0.23 14.87 -17.19
N ASP A 859 -1.38 14.31 -17.59
CA ASP A 859 -2.69 14.65 -17.02
C ASP A 859 -2.91 14.08 -15.60
N LEU A 860 -2.07 13.13 -15.18
CA LEU A 860 -2.05 12.59 -13.81
C LEU A 860 -0.95 13.18 -12.94
N ALA A 861 0.05 13.84 -13.52
CA ALA A 861 1.24 14.27 -12.79
C ALA A 861 0.90 15.27 -11.66
N ILE A 862 1.48 15.03 -10.48
CA ILE A 862 1.46 15.92 -9.32
C ILE A 862 2.83 16.59 -9.20
N LYS A 863 2.82 17.92 -9.31
CA LYS A 863 4.04 18.73 -9.40
C LYS A 863 4.87 18.67 -8.11
N ALA A 864 4.21 18.75 -6.98
CA ALA A 864 4.78 18.54 -5.65
C ALA A 864 3.68 18.27 -4.63
N ALA A 865 4.04 17.66 -3.50
CA ALA A 865 3.10 17.31 -2.44
C ALA A 865 3.57 17.78 -1.05
N ASN A 866 2.63 18.12 -0.17
CA ASN A 866 2.90 18.25 1.27
C ASN A 866 2.09 17.19 2.04
N LEU A 867 2.79 16.28 2.69
CA LEU A 867 2.19 15.25 3.53
C LEU A 867 2.26 15.69 5.00
N LEU A 868 1.13 16.17 5.52
CA LEU A 868 0.95 16.67 6.88
C LEU A 868 0.66 15.50 7.82
N THR A 869 1.50 15.31 8.84
CA THR A 869 1.50 14.17 9.78
C THR A 869 1.46 12.81 9.06
N PRO A 870 2.48 12.50 8.24
CA PRO A 870 2.42 11.39 7.29
C PRO A 870 2.42 10.02 7.94
N VAL A 871 1.60 9.12 7.40
CA VAL A 871 1.43 7.72 7.83
C VAL A 871 2.36 6.80 7.03
N ALA A 872 3.01 5.86 7.73
CA ALA A 872 3.77 4.76 7.12
C ALA A 872 3.84 3.58 8.08
N GLY A 873 3.98 2.36 7.55
CA GLY A 873 4.03 1.13 8.32
C GLY A 873 2.77 0.96 9.16
N THR A 874 1.63 1.06 8.48
CA THR A 874 0.30 1.38 9.02
C THR A 874 -0.10 0.52 10.22
N VAL A 875 0.11 -0.79 10.15
CA VAL A 875 -0.37 -1.70 11.20
C VAL A 875 0.39 -1.52 12.49
N ARG A 876 1.71 -1.41 12.39
CA ARG A 876 2.56 -1.20 13.57
C ARG A 876 2.50 0.25 14.07
N MET A 877 2.17 1.20 13.19
CA MET A 877 1.77 2.55 13.60
C MET A 877 0.50 2.50 14.47
N LEU A 878 -0.56 1.80 14.03
CA LEU A 878 -1.79 1.64 14.80
C LEU A 878 -1.55 0.91 16.14
N GLU A 879 -0.68 -0.10 16.17
CA GLU A 879 -0.31 -0.81 17.41
C GLU A 879 0.43 0.09 18.40
N ASN A 880 1.25 1.02 17.92
CA ASN A 880 2.05 1.91 18.77
C ASN A 880 1.37 3.26 19.07
N SER A 881 0.29 3.61 18.37
CA SER A 881 -0.40 4.89 18.52
C SER A 881 -1.18 4.97 19.85
N PRO A 882 -0.88 5.95 20.74
CA PRO A 882 -1.65 6.15 21.96
C PRO A 882 -3.15 6.42 21.71
N ALA A 883 -3.50 7.02 20.57
CA ALA A 883 -4.88 7.32 20.22
C ALA A 883 -5.65 6.11 19.67
N PHE A 884 -4.99 5.22 18.92
CA PHE A 884 -5.67 4.09 18.27
C PHE A 884 -5.50 2.75 18.99
N ALA A 885 -4.31 2.48 19.53
CA ALA A 885 -3.98 1.17 20.08
C ALA A 885 -4.93 0.69 21.19
N PRO A 886 -5.42 1.54 22.13
CA PRO A 886 -6.36 1.10 23.15
C PRO A 886 -7.63 0.48 22.53
N THR A 887 -8.28 1.19 21.61
CA THR A 887 -9.50 0.73 20.93
C THR A 887 -9.23 -0.48 20.04
N ILE A 888 -8.15 -0.47 19.26
CA ILE A 888 -7.77 -1.56 18.34
C ILE A 888 -7.48 -2.86 19.10
N LEU A 889 -6.61 -2.82 20.10
CA LEU A 889 -6.23 -4.00 20.88
C LEU A 889 -7.40 -4.49 21.73
N ALA A 890 -8.20 -3.58 22.29
CA ALA A 890 -9.43 -3.91 23.00
C ALA A 890 -10.44 -4.62 22.08
N GLY A 891 -10.68 -4.08 20.88
CA GLY A 891 -11.59 -4.63 19.88
C GLY A 891 -11.16 -6.02 19.42
N ILE A 892 -9.88 -6.20 19.10
CA ILE A 892 -9.31 -7.52 18.75
C ILE A 892 -9.52 -8.52 19.88
N LYS A 893 -9.20 -8.14 21.12
CA LYS A 893 -9.38 -9.01 22.29
C LYS A 893 -10.85 -9.32 22.58
N ALA A 894 -11.76 -8.38 22.35
CA ALA A 894 -13.19 -8.57 22.54
C ALA A 894 -13.76 -9.58 21.52
N GLY A 895 -13.37 -9.47 20.25
CA GLY A 895 -13.77 -10.41 19.20
C GLY A 895 -13.06 -11.76 19.30
N ASN A 896 -11.80 -11.76 19.72
CA ASN A 896 -10.92 -12.94 19.83
C ASN A 896 -10.12 -12.90 21.13
N PRO A 897 -10.65 -13.43 22.26
CA PRO A 897 -10.01 -13.36 23.58
C PRO A 897 -8.60 -13.94 23.68
N GLY A 898 -8.20 -14.80 22.74
CA GLY A 898 -6.87 -15.39 22.65
C GLY A 898 -5.83 -14.55 21.91
N LEU A 899 -6.21 -13.45 21.24
CA LEU A 899 -5.29 -12.58 20.52
C LEU A 899 -4.86 -11.42 21.42
N THR A 900 -3.72 -11.56 22.09
CA THR A 900 -3.09 -10.52 22.90
C THR A 900 -1.65 -10.28 22.46
N GLN A 901 -1.03 -9.17 22.87
CA GLN A 901 0.33 -8.79 22.46
C GLN A 901 1.40 -9.82 22.83
N GLU A 902 1.14 -10.65 23.83
CA GLU A 902 2.04 -11.71 24.30
C GLU A 902 1.83 -13.06 23.57
N VAL A 903 1.00 -13.10 22.52
CA VAL A 903 0.66 -14.32 21.77
C VAL A 903 1.14 -14.23 20.32
N SER A 904 1.75 -15.30 19.80
CA SER A 904 2.31 -15.35 18.45
C SER A 904 1.26 -15.13 17.35
N SER A 905 0.03 -15.61 17.55
CA SER A 905 -1.06 -15.42 16.60
C SER A 905 -1.43 -13.95 16.38
N LEU A 906 -1.24 -13.05 17.35
CA LEU A 906 -1.44 -11.61 17.11
C LEU A 906 -0.32 -11.03 16.22
N GLN A 907 0.90 -11.54 16.35
CA GLN A 907 2.00 -11.12 15.48
C GLN A 907 1.74 -11.53 14.03
N THR A 908 1.30 -12.76 13.80
CA THR A 908 0.85 -13.21 12.46
C THR A 908 -0.32 -12.38 11.95
N PHE A 909 -1.31 -12.07 12.81
CA PHE A 909 -2.45 -11.21 12.46
C PHE A 909 -1.99 -9.85 11.95
N PHE A 910 -1.09 -9.16 12.67
CA PHE A 910 -0.57 -7.86 12.25
C PHE A 910 0.34 -7.94 11.03
N ASN A 911 1.18 -8.97 10.92
CA ASN A 911 2.07 -9.10 9.76
C ASN A 911 1.29 -9.35 8.47
N VAL A 912 0.22 -10.17 8.51
CA VAL A 912 -0.64 -10.42 7.34
C VAL A 912 -1.51 -9.21 7.02
N LEU A 913 -2.01 -8.48 8.02
CA LEU A 913 -2.69 -7.21 7.78
C LEU A 913 -1.75 -6.20 7.13
N GLN A 914 -0.48 -6.11 7.55
CA GLN A 914 0.50 -5.22 6.92
C GLN A 914 0.76 -5.62 5.47
N ALA A 915 1.02 -6.91 5.21
CA ALA A 915 1.18 -7.43 3.85
C ALA A 915 -0.01 -7.10 2.94
N THR A 916 -1.22 -7.04 3.51
CA THR A 916 -2.44 -6.66 2.79
C THR A 916 -2.47 -5.17 2.42
N LEU A 917 -1.94 -4.31 3.29
CA LEU A 917 -1.91 -2.86 3.11
C LEU A 917 -0.69 -2.35 2.32
N ASP A 918 0.34 -3.17 2.12
CA ASP A 918 1.58 -2.75 1.47
C ASP A 918 1.39 -2.11 0.08
N THR A 919 0.39 -2.56 -0.67
CA THR A 919 0.00 -2.01 -1.99
C THR A 919 -0.40 -0.53 -1.96
N VAL A 920 -0.67 0.03 -0.77
CA VAL A 920 -1.12 1.42 -0.55
C VAL A 920 -0.37 2.10 0.61
N ASP A 921 0.60 1.44 1.25
CA ASP A 921 1.38 2.03 2.35
C ASP A 921 2.53 2.89 1.77
N PRO A 922 2.59 4.21 2.03
CA PRO A 922 3.57 5.13 1.45
C PRO A 922 5.03 4.70 1.59
N ILE A 923 5.36 3.88 2.59
CA ILE A 923 6.72 3.37 2.77
C ILE A 923 7.21 2.54 1.58
N ASN A 924 6.30 1.88 0.85
CA ASN A 924 6.60 1.12 -0.36
C ASN A 924 6.66 2.00 -1.61
N PHE A 925 6.26 3.27 -1.49
CA PHE A 925 6.36 4.27 -2.56
C PHE A 925 7.47 5.30 -2.25
N ALA A 926 8.36 5.00 -1.30
CA ALA A 926 9.33 5.97 -0.80
C ALA A 926 10.31 6.45 -1.89
N ASP A 927 10.69 5.56 -2.81
CA ASP A 927 11.51 5.92 -3.97
C ASP A 927 10.78 6.94 -4.86
N GLU A 928 9.49 6.74 -5.13
CA GLU A 928 8.66 7.68 -5.90
C GLU A 928 8.40 8.99 -5.14
N LEU A 929 8.31 8.93 -3.82
CA LEU A 929 8.11 10.09 -2.94
C LEU A 929 9.41 10.84 -2.62
N SER A 930 10.57 10.33 -3.05
CA SER A 930 11.86 11.00 -2.89
C SER A 930 12.01 12.26 -3.77
N ALA A 931 11.08 12.46 -4.72
CA ALA A 931 11.03 13.63 -5.59
C ALA A 931 9.85 14.55 -5.25
N ASN A 932 10.12 15.84 -5.02
CA ASN A 932 9.12 16.90 -4.90
C ASN A 932 8.10 16.75 -3.75
N VAL A 933 8.43 16.04 -2.67
CA VAL A 933 7.55 15.89 -1.48
C VAL A 933 8.11 16.64 -0.28
N LEU A 934 7.24 17.33 0.45
CA LEU A 934 7.50 17.86 1.79
C LEU A 934 6.80 16.97 2.82
N PHE A 935 7.57 16.34 3.69
CA PHE A 935 7.06 15.57 4.83
C PHE A 935 7.00 16.47 6.07
N SER A 936 5.83 16.55 6.69
CA SER A 936 5.56 17.50 7.78
C SER A 936 5.17 16.78 9.06
N GLN A 937 6.09 16.67 10.01
CA GLN A 937 5.86 16.03 11.31
C GLN A 937 5.55 17.05 12.40
N ILE A 938 4.61 16.71 13.31
CA ILE A 938 4.45 17.41 14.60
C ILE A 938 5.11 16.55 15.67
N GLU A 939 6.01 17.15 16.46
CA GLU A 939 6.66 16.44 17.57
C GLU A 939 5.67 16.06 18.68
N GLY A 940 5.69 14.79 19.09
CA GLY A 940 4.81 14.25 20.13
C GLY A 940 3.39 13.94 19.65
N ASP A 941 3.18 13.82 18.35
CA ASP A 941 1.91 13.38 17.79
C ASP A 941 1.50 12.01 18.36
N GLN A 942 0.28 11.94 18.90
CA GLN A 942 -0.28 10.77 19.57
C GLN A 942 -1.18 9.93 18.65
N VAL A 943 -1.47 10.41 17.45
CA VAL A 943 -2.32 9.73 16.47
C VAL A 943 -1.43 9.01 15.47
N VAL A 944 -0.56 9.75 14.79
CA VAL A 944 0.47 9.19 13.90
C VAL A 944 1.79 9.29 14.64
N ILE A 945 2.35 8.14 15.03
CA ILE A 945 3.61 8.12 15.76
C ILE A 945 4.73 8.75 14.92
N ASN A 946 5.64 9.45 15.57
CA ASN A 946 6.79 10.05 14.90
C ASN A 946 7.80 8.98 14.44
N ASP A 947 8.09 8.00 15.30
CA ASP A 947 9.06 6.93 15.04
C ASP A 947 8.66 5.64 15.79
N GLY A 948 8.50 4.54 15.06
CA GLY A 948 8.18 3.22 15.59
C GLY A 948 9.38 2.45 16.17
N ALA A 949 10.60 2.97 16.05
CA ALA A 949 11.77 2.41 16.75
C ALA A 949 11.72 2.69 18.26
N ASP A 950 11.14 3.82 18.67
CA ASP A 950 10.91 4.19 20.06
C ASP A 950 9.58 3.61 20.54
N THR A 951 9.59 2.37 21.04
CA THR A 951 8.37 1.69 21.49
C THR A 951 7.68 2.48 22.59
N LEU A 952 6.38 2.73 22.40
CA LEU A 952 5.54 3.28 23.43
C LEU A 952 5.09 2.13 24.37
N SER A 953 5.20 2.36 25.67
CA SER A 953 4.71 1.46 26.70
C SER A 953 3.94 2.24 27.77
N GLY A 954 2.76 1.76 28.15
CA GLY A 954 1.95 2.41 29.16
C GLY A 954 0.59 1.74 29.35
N ASP A 955 -0.06 2.03 30.47
CA ASP A 955 -1.43 1.61 30.70
C ASP A 955 -2.39 2.69 30.19
N PHE A 956 -3.23 2.30 29.25
CA PHE A 956 -4.26 3.16 28.68
C PHE A 956 -5.63 2.56 28.97
N SER A 957 -6.64 3.42 29.11
CA SER A 957 -8.01 3.01 29.32
C SER A 957 -8.90 3.65 28.27
N ASP A 958 -9.85 2.88 27.77
CA ASP A 958 -10.88 3.32 26.83
C ASP A 958 -12.22 2.66 27.19
N THR A 959 -13.31 3.06 26.58
CA THR A 959 -14.63 2.44 26.76
C THR A 959 -15.13 1.87 25.44
N VAL A 960 -15.36 0.55 25.39
CA VAL A 960 -15.94 -0.13 24.22
C VAL A 960 -17.24 -0.80 24.65
N CYS A 961 -18.34 -0.59 23.91
CA CYS A 961 -19.67 -1.08 24.28
C CYS A 961 -20.12 -0.70 25.71
N GLY A 962 -19.74 0.48 26.21
CA GLY A 962 -20.03 0.93 27.57
C GLY A 962 -19.27 0.20 28.68
N ALA A 963 -18.26 -0.61 28.34
CA ALA A 963 -17.35 -1.24 29.29
C ALA A 963 -15.99 -0.55 29.27
N GLU A 964 -15.50 -0.12 30.44
CA GLU A 964 -14.10 0.32 30.56
C GLU A 964 -13.16 -0.85 30.27
N ILE A 965 -12.23 -0.62 29.36
CA ILE A 965 -11.18 -1.55 28.97
C ILE A 965 -9.85 -0.88 29.25
N SER A 966 -9.00 -1.55 30.01
CA SER A 966 -7.60 -1.17 30.15
C SER A 966 -6.73 -2.04 29.28
N VAL A 967 -5.87 -1.40 28.49
CA VAL A 967 -4.86 -2.05 27.66
C VAL A 967 -3.49 -1.56 28.12
N THR A 968 -2.64 -2.51 28.51
CA THR A 968 -1.21 -2.22 28.65
C THR A 968 -0.61 -2.30 27.25
N LEU A 969 -0.21 -1.15 26.73
CA LEU A 969 0.49 -1.04 25.45
C LEU A 969 1.90 -1.62 25.61
N ASN A 970 2.22 -2.63 24.83
CA ASN A 970 3.56 -3.18 24.66
C ASN A 970 3.88 -3.29 23.16
N GLY A 971 3.96 -2.13 22.50
CA GLY A 971 4.14 -2.05 21.05
C GLY A 971 5.43 -2.73 20.58
N SER A 972 5.38 -3.35 19.41
CA SER A 972 6.59 -3.92 18.80
C SER A 972 7.48 -2.81 18.22
N VAL A 973 8.79 -2.94 18.40
CA VAL A 973 9.79 -2.14 17.67
C VAL A 973 9.51 -2.29 16.18
N SER A 974 9.36 -1.16 15.49
CA SER A 974 8.90 -1.11 14.10
C SER A 974 9.65 0.00 13.35
N PRO A 975 10.87 -0.27 12.85
CA PRO A 975 11.78 0.74 12.29
C PRO A 975 11.24 1.48 11.06
N LEU A 976 10.22 0.94 10.39
CA LEU A 976 9.63 1.47 9.16
C LEU A 976 8.24 2.11 9.38
N SER A 977 7.86 2.36 10.64
CA SER A 977 6.55 2.92 10.99
C SER A 977 6.65 4.35 11.52
N GLY A 978 5.82 5.24 10.99
CA GLY A 978 5.73 6.64 11.42
C GLY A 978 6.31 7.65 10.43
N SER A 979 6.14 8.93 10.77
CA SER A 979 6.49 10.03 9.87
C SER A 979 7.99 10.17 9.61
N ALA A 980 8.83 9.98 10.62
CA ALA A 980 10.28 10.10 10.47
C ALA A 980 10.89 8.93 9.67
N PRO A 981 10.52 7.66 9.91
CA PRO A 981 10.96 6.56 9.04
C PRO A 981 10.59 6.74 7.56
N LEU A 982 9.36 7.21 7.26
CA LEU A 982 8.97 7.47 5.87
C LEU A 982 9.88 8.51 5.21
N ALA A 983 10.08 9.65 5.88
CA ALA A 983 10.95 10.70 5.38
C ALA A 983 12.40 10.24 5.21
N GLN A 984 12.88 9.36 6.10
CA GLN A 984 14.23 8.79 6.01
C GLN A 984 14.39 7.85 4.82
N VAL A 985 13.44 6.93 4.59
CA VAL A 985 13.50 5.99 3.46
C VAL A 985 13.34 6.75 2.14
N ALA A 986 12.55 7.82 2.11
CA ALA A 986 12.42 8.71 0.95
C ALA A 986 13.60 9.68 0.76
N ASP A 987 14.72 9.49 1.46
CA ASP A 987 15.94 10.31 1.41
C ASP A 987 15.69 11.83 1.58
N ALA A 988 14.69 12.19 2.39
CA ALA A 988 14.25 13.58 2.54
C ALA A 988 15.25 14.40 3.37
N SER A 989 15.63 15.55 2.83
CA SER A 989 16.54 16.48 3.52
C SER A 989 15.85 17.20 4.67
N THR A 990 16.43 17.17 5.88
CA THR A 990 15.84 17.88 7.03
C THR A 990 15.91 19.40 6.84
N LEU A 991 14.75 20.04 6.94
CA LEU A 991 14.57 21.50 7.00
C LEU A 991 14.70 21.96 8.45
N ASP A 992 15.76 22.71 8.75
CA ASP A 992 15.97 23.35 10.07
C ASP A 992 15.98 24.88 9.95
N ALA A 993 15.89 25.58 11.09
CA ALA A 993 15.87 27.06 11.13
C ALA A 993 17.14 27.73 10.58
N ASN A 994 18.18 26.98 10.19
CA ASN A 994 19.45 27.50 9.67
C ASN A 994 19.56 27.40 8.14
N ASN A 995 18.65 26.69 7.47
CA ASN A 995 18.69 26.50 6.01
C ASN A 995 17.96 27.63 5.25
N THR A 996 18.60 28.10 4.17
CA THR A 996 17.94 28.84 3.05
C THR A 996 17.02 27.84 2.30
N PRO A 997 16.13 28.25 1.37
CA PRO A 997 15.22 27.31 0.69
C PRO A 997 15.94 26.01 0.30
N ALA A 998 15.40 24.85 0.66
CA ALA A 998 16.02 23.57 0.37
C ALA A 998 15.28 22.86 -0.75
N ASP A 999 16.04 22.11 -1.54
CA ASP A 999 15.50 21.25 -2.58
C ASP A 999 14.59 20.18 -1.97
N LEU A 1000 13.52 19.84 -2.68
CA LEU A 1000 12.68 18.69 -2.34
C LEU A 1000 13.34 17.40 -2.88
N SER A 1001 13.18 16.24 -2.26
CA SER A 1001 12.33 15.97 -1.08
C SER A 1001 12.90 16.49 0.24
N ALA A 1002 12.00 16.95 1.12
CA ALA A 1002 12.36 17.63 2.36
C ALA A 1002 11.50 17.19 3.55
N PHE A 1003 12.06 17.29 4.76
CA PHE A 1003 11.41 16.89 6.01
C PHE A 1003 11.45 18.00 7.05
N VAL A 1004 10.28 18.39 7.58
CA VAL A 1004 10.16 19.41 8.62
C VAL A 1004 9.55 18.83 9.90
N ARG A 1005 10.08 19.28 11.04
CA ARG A 1005 9.57 18.95 12.39
C ARG A 1005 9.04 20.22 13.04
N PHE A 1006 7.75 20.27 13.27
CA PHE A 1006 7.09 21.36 13.99
C PHE A 1006 7.16 21.15 15.49
N GLN A 1007 7.61 22.19 16.20
CA GLN A 1007 7.69 22.22 17.65
C GLN A 1007 6.41 22.82 18.21
N GLY A 1008 5.61 22.00 18.89
CA GLY A 1008 4.29 22.39 19.41
C GLY A 1008 3.16 22.11 18.44
N GLY A 1009 1.93 22.22 18.93
CA GLY A 1009 0.73 21.76 18.24
C GLY A 1009 0.36 20.32 18.56
N ASN A 1010 -0.58 19.78 17.80
CA ASN A 1010 -1.13 18.43 17.93
C ASN A 1010 -1.64 17.92 16.56
N HIS A 1011 -2.08 16.66 16.50
CA HIS A 1011 -2.52 16.05 15.24
C HIS A 1011 -3.61 16.83 14.49
N SER A 1012 -4.52 17.53 15.18
CA SER A 1012 -5.61 18.31 14.57
C SER A 1012 -5.19 19.69 14.09
N THR A 1013 -3.96 20.12 14.37
CA THR A 1013 -3.45 21.45 14.02
C THR A 1013 -3.62 21.81 12.54
N PRO A 1014 -3.34 20.91 11.55
CA PRO A 1014 -3.55 21.21 10.14
C PRO A 1014 -5.01 21.44 9.73
N VAL A 1015 -5.96 20.98 10.53
CA VAL A 1015 -7.40 21.08 10.25
C VAL A 1015 -8.01 22.28 10.94
N LEU A 1016 -7.77 22.44 12.24
CA LEU A 1016 -8.25 23.59 12.99
C LEU A 1016 -7.34 23.84 14.19
N PRO A 1017 -6.57 24.93 14.19
CA PRO A 1017 -5.72 25.26 15.33
C PRO A 1017 -6.56 25.81 16.50
N ALA A 1018 -6.48 25.16 17.66
CA ALA A 1018 -7.33 25.50 18.82
C ALA A 1018 -6.73 26.55 19.78
N ASP A 1019 -5.42 26.80 19.70
CA ASP A 1019 -4.72 27.75 20.58
C ASP A 1019 -3.64 28.54 19.81
N THR A 1020 -3.02 29.53 20.46
CA THR A 1020 -2.02 30.41 19.82
C THR A 1020 -0.76 29.67 19.34
N THR A 1021 -0.39 28.56 19.98
CA THR A 1021 0.74 27.72 19.55
C THR A 1021 0.36 26.96 18.29
N GLN A 1022 -0.82 26.33 18.30
CA GLN A 1022 -1.36 25.65 17.13
C GLN A 1022 -1.57 26.61 15.95
N GLN A 1023 -2.05 27.83 16.20
CA GLN A 1023 -2.24 28.85 15.16
C GLN A 1023 -0.92 29.24 14.48
N ALA A 1024 0.14 29.40 15.27
CA ALA A 1024 1.47 29.66 14.73
C ALA A 1024 1.99 28.49 13.88
N VAL A 1025 1.83 27.25 14.36
CA VAL A 1025 2.26 26.04 13.63
C VAL A 1025 1.45 25.83 12.35
N PHE A 1026 0.13 26.01 12.40
CA PHE A 1026 -0.75 25.98 11.22
C PHE A 1026 -0.31 27.03 10.18
N GLY A 1027 -0.04 28.27 10.61
CA GLY A 1027 0.47 29.32 9.73
C GLY A 1027 1.80 28.95 9.07
N GLN A 1028 2.70 28.30 9.81
CA GLN A 1028 3.96 27.79 9.23
C GLN A 1028 3.70 26.68 8.20
N MET A 1029 2.78 25.75 8.45
CA MET A 1029 2.43 24.70 7.49
C MET A 1029 1.85 25.27 6.19
N VAL A 1030 0.92 26.23 6.29
CA VAL A 1030 0.36 26.93 5.12
C VAL A 1030 1.46 27.66 4.34
N ALA A 1031 2.31 28.42 5.04
CA ALA A 1031 3.38 29.18 4.41
C ALA A 1031 4.44 28.28 3.73
N GLN A 1032 4.73 27.11 4.31
CA GLN A 1032 5.61 26.13 3.69
C GLN A 1032 5.00 25.51 2.43
N THR A 1033 3.72 25.11 2.47
CA THR A 1033 2.99 24.67 1.28
C THR A 1033 3.00 25.74 0.19
N LEU A 1034 2.75 27.01 0.56
CA LEU A 1034 2.80 28.12 -0.37
C LEU A 1034 4.19 28.30 -1.00
N SER A 1035 5.26 28.19 -0.20
CA SER A 1035 6.63 28.30 -0.71
C SER A 1035 6.97 27.21 -1.73
N LEU A 1036 6.48 25.99 -1.50
CA LEU A 1036 6.59 24.86 -2.41
C LEU A 1036 5.86 25.13 -3.74
N ILE A 1037 4.63 25.65 -3.67
CA ILE A 1037 3.84 26.00 -4.87
C ILE A 1037 4.50 27.14 -5.65
N GLN A 1038 4.95 28.18 -4.98
CA GLN A 1038 5.59 29.35 -5.60
C GLN A 1038 6.91 29.01 -6.29
N SER A 1039 7.64 28.00 -5.80
CA SER A 1039 8.85 27.51 -6.46
C SER A 1039 8.58 26.62 -7.67
N GLY A 1040 7.30 26.30 -7.96
CA GLY A 1040 6.96 25.31 -8.97
C GLY A 1040 7.28 23.88 -8.53
N GLY A 1041 7.28 23.60 -7.22
CA GLY A 1041 7.54 22.28 -6.68
C GLY A 1041 9.01 21.88 -6.59
N THR A 1042 9.95 22.84 -6.65
CA THR A 1042 11.39 22.53 -6.59
C THR A 1042 11.99 22.64 -5.19
N THR A 1043 11.50 23.59 -4.39
CA THR A 1043 12.07 23.89 -3.07
C THR A 1043 11.00 24.20 -2.03
N ALA A 1044 11.24 23.87 -0.77
CA ALA A 1044 10.47 24.37 0.36
C ALA A 1044 11.32 25.31 1.25
N SER A 1045 10.70 26.35 1.79
CA SER A 1045 11.38 27.33 2.64
C SER A 1045 11.00 27.16 4.11
N VAL A 1046 11.97 27.37 4.99
CA VAL A 1046 11.71 27.39 6.43
C VAL A 1046 11.05 28.72 6.80
N VAL A 1047 9.92 28.66 7.49
CA VAL A 1047 9.17 29.86 7.90
C VAL A 1047 9.30 30.04 9.41
N THR A 1048 10.19 30.94 9.82
CA THR A 1048 10.40 31.31 11.23
C THR A 1048 9.54 32.51 11.61
N ASN A 1049 8.21 32.45 11.43
CA ASN A 1049 7.37 33.56 11.91
C ASN A 1049 7.19 33.45 13.43
N SER A 1050 7.54 34.53 14.13
CA SER A 1050 7.19 34.79 15.53
C SER A 1050 5.67 34.96 15.63
N PRO A 1051 5.00 34.51 16.71
CA PRO A 1051 3.55 34.67 16.84
C PRO A 1051 3.19 36.15 16.73
N ASP A 1052 2.47 36.51 15.66
CA ASP A 1052 1.83 37.82 15.61
C ASP A 1052 0.75 37.83 16.69
N THR A 1053 0.86 38.76 17.64
CA THR A 1053 -0.10 38.97 18.71
C THR A 1053 -1.47 39.46 18.22
N SER A 1054 -1.64 39.68 16.91
CA SER A 1054 -2.89 40.13 16.28
C SER A 1054 -3.95 39.05 16.12
N GLY A 1055 -3.61 37.76 16.25
CA GLY A 1055 -4.55 36.65 16.08
C GLY A 1055 -4.98 36.40 14.61
N SER A 1056 -4.42 37.13 13.65
CA SER A 1056 -4.57 36.84 12.22
C SER A 1056 -3.54 35.81 11.78
N VAL A 1057 -3.98 34.73 11.14
CA VAL A 1057 -3.09 33.71 10.54
C VAL A 1057 -2.51 34.21 9.20
N ILE A 1058 -3.11 35.26 8.63
CA ILE A 1058 -2.69 35.91 7.39
C ILE A 1058 -2.10 37.29 7.74
N THR A 1059 -0.82 37.38 8.10
CA THR A 1059 -0.09 38.66 8.03
C THR A 1059 1.26 38.48 7.30
N ASP A 1060 1.40 39.30 6.25
CA ASP A 1060 2.43 39.41 5.19
C ASP A 1060 2.96 38.11 4.55
#